data_AF-A0A8T5I870-F1
#
_entry.id   AF-A0A8T5I870-F1
#
_cell.length_a   1.000
_cell.length_b   1.000
_cell.length_c   1.000
_cell.angle_alpha   90.00
_cell.angle_beta   90.00
_cell.angle_gamma   90.00
#
_symmetry.space_group_name_H-M   'P 1'
#
loop_
_entity.id
_entity.type
_entity.pdbx_description
1 polymer ?
#
loop_
_entity_poly.entity_id
_entity_poly.type
_entity_poly.pdbx_seq_one_letter_code
_entity_poly.pdbx_strand_id
1 'polypeptide(L)'
;MPRMNLGENRVLSSDGSKEYIDGFEIKNLLRHVGILGSSGSGKTVMAKVILEECALAGIPSIIIDIQGELARLGMEPQNDEKSDPERQNTWSDKTDVRVWTPLTEDGLPICLDPFEPPNTSKDSELIAAWDRLAIGLTNLLGNDVSKPKGSQVKAFLYNHITSLAEKGEAPYDFGELAESIRKVDPKEVEGIISASALKELGRNAEANNSGSDALLYSLGTPLNIDVMMKERITGKTPVNVLYLNTLPNEAMKQAFIQQLCRKLYDWMLENPSGDKLQCILFLDEAGPFMPPDPRNPAAKDGLRLMLKQGRKYGIGCIIASQSPGDLDYRTLGQASTMFLGRFTQDQEISKIDQMISNAPDPKAITANLPSLGPGEFELFSPDASNEVIHLRTRWLLTPHGSPLTNKDLPALTPKSMREWAAGYIKRPPKRIKTPSWKQRQGEPVGGKPELMHSFPTLGGAEDPMQVLLSTTNLLSIITLFITTYFLGQSYIDGELNIAWMIIGGVISLLLAVLLSLSYLLKGEGELASKVRLRSRGFEWIILGWIWSVWIIHKVDFVDLGWVYFPVMISQTLLTVFVILEYIHKLRLAKISFGGESLLRRFDNIRSSLTDVEIKSAKSSSEELMNRFGLLTTTLTLGLIANLLLTGEDLSSGLLREIGVRLVTLEGAFLLSSVISILKANK
;
A
#
# COMPACT_ATOMS: atom_id res chain seq x y z
N MET A 1 26.57 24.76 -12.19
CA MET A 1 25.55 24.11 -13.07
C MET A 1 25.24 25.05 -14.23
N PRO A 2 24.72 24.57 -15.37
CA PRO A 2 24.51 25.42 -16.54
C PRO A 2 23.45 26.49 -16.25
N ARG A 3 23.72 27.73 -16.67
CA ARG A 3 22.74 28.82 -16.70
C ARG A 3 21.73 28.55 -17.82
N MET A 4 20.47 28.91 -17.62
CA MET A 4 19.44 28.76 -18.65
C MET A 4 19.34 30.04 -19.48
N ASN A 5 19.40 29.93 -20.81
CA ASN A 5 19.13 31.05 -21.70
C ASN A 5 17.64 31.11 -22.03
N LEU A 6 16.87 31.82 -21.20
CA LEU A 6 15.42 31.97 -21.38
C LEU A 6 15.04 33.16 -22.29
N GLY A 7 15.95 34.10 -22.53
CA GLY A 7 15.70 35.32 -23.31
C GLY A 7 16.28 36.59 -22.68
N GLU A 8 15.69 37.73 -22.99
CA GLU A 8 16.06 39.02 -22.40
C GLU A 8 15.39 39.17 -21.02
N ASN A 9 16.21 39.19 -19.97
CA ASN A 9 15.77 39.47 -18.60
C ASN A 9 16.01 40.95 -18.29
N ARG A 10 15.00 41.69 -17.81
CA ARG A 10 15.16 43.08 -17.36
C ARG A 10 14.62 43.24 -15.95
N VAL A 11 15.44 43.79 -15.03
CA VAL A 11 14.91 44.51 -13.85
C VAL A 11 14.74 45.96 -14.27
N LEU A 12 13.63 46.59 -13.87
CA LEU A 12 13.59 48.04 -13.78
C LEU A 12 14.26 48.43 -12.46
N SER A 13 15.55 48.74 -12.48
CA SER A 13 16.21 49.31 -11.31
C SER A 13 15.56 50.64 -10.94
N SER A 14 15.68 51.05 -9.68
CA SER A 14 15.12 52.31 -9.16
C SER A 14 15.67 53.57 -9.84
N ASP A 15 16.76 53.46 -10.61
CA ASP A 15 17.36 54.52 -11.42
C ASP A 15 17.01 54.46 -12.92
N GLY A 16 16.19 53.50 -13.34
CA GLY A 16 15.74 53.35 -14.73
C GLY A 16 16.77 52.72 -15.68
N SER A 17 17.88 52.18 -15.16
CA SER A 17 18.83 51.39 -15.94
C SER A 17 18.30 49.97 -16.20
N LYS A 18 18.72 49.36 -17.32
CA LYS A 18 18.33 48.00 -17.70
C LYS A 18 19.43 47.05 -17.27
N GLU A 19 19.27 46.40 -16.12
CA GLU A 19 20.17 45.32 -15.70
C GLU A 19 19.64 43.96 -16.16
N TYR A 20 20.54 43.15 -16.71
CA TYR A 20 20.28 41.73 -16.98
C TYR A 20 20.36 40.97 -15.66
N ILE A 21 19.30 40.24 -15.29
CA ILE A 21 19.37 39.34 -14.14
C ILE A 21 20.11 38.07 -14.54
N ASP A 22 21.35 37.99 -14.10
CA ASP A 22 22.11 36.76 -13.95
C ASP A 22 21.48 35.96 -12.79
N GLY A 23 20.78 34.84 -13.03
CA GLY A 23 20.29 34.07 -11.86
C GLY A 23 19.40 32.84 -12.05
N PHE A 24 18.67 32.67 -13.16
CA PHE A 24 17.81 31.48 -13.31
C PHE A 24 18.62 30.26 -13.77
N GLU A 25 18.85 29.34 -12.85
CA GLU A 25 19.60 28.11 -13.05
C GLU A 25 18.67 26.90 -13.11
N ILE A 26 19.16 25.82 -13.72
CA ILE A 26 18.43 24.56 -13.84
C ILE A 26 17.98 24.00 -12.48
N LYS A 27 18.76 24.23 -11.42
CA LYS A 27 18.41 23.80 -10.06
C LYS A 27 17.11 24.45 -9.54
N ASN A 28 16.72 25.62 -10.06
CA ASN A 28 15.50 26.31 -9.66
C ASN A 28 14.25 25.53 -10.10
N LEU A 29 14.34 24.72 -11.16
CA LEU A 29 13.24 23.86 -11.63
C LEU A 29 12.88 22.73 -10.65
N LEU A 30 13.79 22.38 -9.74
CA LEU A 30 13.59 21.26 -8.81
C LEU A 30 12.44 21.52 -7.81
N ARG A 31 12.14 22.79 -7.52
CA ARG A 31 11.01 23.18 -6.66
C ARG A 31 9.72 23.46 -7.42
N HIS A 32 9.62 22.86 -8.60
CA HIS A 32 8.47 22.90 -9.50
C HIS A 32 8.20 24.30 -10.07
N VAL A 33 7.53 24.34 -11.22
CA VAL A 33 7.30 25.53 -12.02
C VAL A 33 5.85 25.59 -12.47
N GLY A 34 5.21 26.75 -12.30
CA GLY A 34 3.95 27.07 -12.97
C GLY A 34 4.19 27.97 -14.18
N ILE A 35 3.54 27.66 -15.31
CA ILE A 35 3.49 28.55 -16.49
C ILE A 35 2.03 28.88 -16.78
N LEU A 36 1.63 30.10 -16.46
CA LEU A 36 0.25 30.56 -16.60
C LEU A 36 0.18 31.65 -17.64
N GLY A 37 -0.75 31.56 -18.58
CA GLY A 37 -0.97 32.61 -19.57
C GLY A 37 -2.17 32.33 -20.45
N SER A 38 -2.95 33.36 -20.77
CA SER A 38 -4.06 33.23 -21.72
C SER A 38 -3.61 32.76 -23.11
N SER A 39 -4.54 32.29 -23.94
CA SER A 39 -4.23 31.90 -25.32
C SER A 39 -3.50 33.01 -26.08
N GLY A 40 -2.41 32.65 -26.77
CA GLY A 40 -1.57 33.62 -27.49
C GLY A 40 -0.57 34.41 -26.63
N SER A 41 -0.53 34.21 -25.30
CA SER A 41 0.45 34.85 -24.41
C SER A 41 1.90 34.36 -24.60
N GLY A 42 2.11 33.24 -25.28
CA GLY A 42 3.43 32.63 -25.47
C GLY A 42 3.74 31.48 -24.50
N LYS A 43 2.77 30.99 -23.71
CA LYS A 43 2.91 29.84 -22.78
C LYS A 43 3.67 28.66 -23.39
N THR A 44 3.22 28.18 -24.55
CA THR A 44 3.81 27.02 -25.23
C THR A 44 5.24 27.30 -25.70
N VAL A 45 5.54 28.54 -26.13
CA VAL A 45 6.90 28.95 -26.51
C VAL A 45 7.81 28.92 -25.28
N MET A 46 7.39 29.51 -24.16
CA MET A 46 8.16 29.47 -22.91
C MET A 46 8.41 28.02 -22.44
N ALA A 47 7.38 27.18 -22.45
CA ALA A 47 7.51 25.78 -22.10
C ALA A 47 8.57 25.06 -22.95
N LYS A 48 8.54 25.25 -24.28
CA LYS A 48 9.54 24.68 -25.18
C LYS A 48 10.93 25.22 -24.92
N VAL A 49 11.09 26.53 -24.68
CA VAL A 49 12.39 27.12 -24.32
C VAL A 49 12.96 26.46 -23.07
N ILE A 50 12.16 26.32 -22.01
CA ILE A 50 12.60 25.65 -20.77
C ILE A 50 13.02 24.20 -21.05
N LEU A 51 12.24 23.45 -21.84
CA LEU A 51 12.55 22.07 -22.21
C LEU A 51 13.81 21.97 -23.08
N GLU A 52 14.02 22.92 -23.99
CA GLU A 52 15.22 23.04 -24.81
C GLU A 52 16.48 23.23 -23.95
N GLU A 53 16.43 24.17 -23.01
CA GLU A 53 17.53 24.41 -22.06
C GLU A 53 17.81 23.19 -21.17
N CYS A 54 16.77 22.48 -20.70
CA CYS A 54 16.93 21.26 -19.91
C CYS A 54 17.67 20.18 -20.68
N ALA A 55 17.27 19.94 -21.94
CA ALA A 55 17.87 18.88 -22.75
C ALA A 55 19.33 19.20 -23.10
N LEU A 56 19.64 20.45 -23.46
CA LEU A 56 21.00 20.91 -23.74
C LEU A 56 21.94 20.77 -22.53
N ALA A 57 21.37 20.80 -21.33
CA ALA A 57 22.09 20.60 -20.07
C ALA A 57 22.17 19.15 -19.60
N GLY A 58 21.65 18.18 -20.36
CA GLY A 58 21.70 16.77 -19.98
C GLY A 58 20.59 16.32 -19.05
N ILE A 59 19.52 17.12 -18.86
CA ILE A 59 18.39 16.74 -18.02
C ILE A 59 17.27 16.14 -18.89
N PRO A 60 16.94 14.85 -18.74
CA PRO A 60 15.86 14.23 -19.50
C PRO A 60 14.49 14.78 -19.09
N SER A 61 13.53 14.65 -19.99
CA SER A 61 12.15 15.06 -19.75
C SER A 61 11.13 14.00 -20.15
N ILE A 62 10.01 14.01 -19.43
CA ILE A 62 8.75 13.36 -19.75
C ILE A 62 7.72 14.47 -19.92
N ILE A 63 7.23 14.64 -21.15
CA ILE A 63 6.35 15.73 -21.56
C ILE A 63 4.99 15.12 -21.91
N ILE A 64 3.96 15.46 -21.14
CA ILE A 64 2.58 15.07 -21.39
C ILE A 64 1.97 16.11 -22.34
N ASP A 65 1.89 15.75 -23.63
CA ASP A 65 1.40 16.63 -24.69
C ASP A 65 -0.06 16.33 -25.02
N ILE A 66 -0.96 17.17 -24.50
CA ILE A 66 -2.42 17.00 -24.65
C ILE A 66 -2.90 17.54 -25.99
N GLN A 67 -2.28 18.61 -26.49
CA GLN A 67 -2.73 19.38 -27.65
C GLN A 67 -1.94 19.05 -28.92
N GLY A 68 -0.77 18.42 -28.81
CA GLY A 68 0.09 18.06 -29.94
C GLY A 68 1.07 19.14 -30.36
N GLU A 69 1.24 20.19 -29.55
CA GLU A 69 2.15 21.29 -29.84
C GLU A 69 3.60 20.96 -29.48
N LEU A 70 3.82 20.13 -28.46
CA LEU A 70 5.15 19.84 -27.90
C LEU A 70 5.89 18.75 -28.69
N ALA A 71 5.17 17.85 -29.36
CA ALA A 71 5.77 16.86 -30.26
C ALA A 71 6.59 17.48 -31.41
N ARG A 72 6.36 18.77 -31.72
CA ARG A 72 7.19 19.56 -32.65
C ARG A 72 8.65 19.70 -32.21
N LEU A 73 8.97 19.46 -30.94
CA LEU A 73 10.37 19.40 -30.48
C LEU A 73 11.18 18.36 -31.27
N GLY A 74 10.52 17.32 -31.79
CA GLY A 74 11.17 16.27 -32.60
C GLY A 74 11.37 16.64 -34.06
N MET A 75 10.90 17.82 -34.51
CA MET A 75 11.18 18.29 -35.86
C MET A 75 12.62 18.80 -35.97
N GLU A 76 13.26 18.48 -37.08
CA GLU A 76 14.58 19.03 -37.41
C GLU A 76 14.52 20.58 -37.37
N PRO A 77 15.48 21.24 -36.68
CA PRO A 77 15.60 22.68 -36.70
C PRO A 77 15.60 23.24 -38.13
N GLN A 78 14.82 24.30 -38.35
CA GLN A 78 14.84 25.04 -39.60
C GLN A 78 15.67 26.31 -39.42
N ASN A 79 16.32 26.76 -40.50
CA ASN A 79 17.01 28.06 -40.52
C ASN A 79 15.99 29.18 -40.41
N ASP A 80 15.64 29.56 -39.18
CA ASP A 80 14.83 30.74 -38.84
C ASP A 80 15.78 31.86 -38.44
N GLU A 81 15.63 33.04 -39.05
CA GLU A 81 16.46 34.22 -38.78
C GLU A 81 16.40 34.68 -37.31
N LYS A 82 15.36 34.29 -36.57
CA LYS A 82 15.19 34.61 -35.15
C LYS A 82 15.86 33.59 -34.21
N SER A 83 16.21 32.42 -34.72
CA SER A 83 16.83 31.33 -33.94
C SER A 83 18.35 31.44 -33.98
N ASP A 84 19.00 30.97 -32.92
CA ASP A 84 20.46 30.90 -32.85
C ASP A 84 20.97 29.64 -33.58
N PRO A 85 21.66 29.77 -34.74
CA PRO A 85 22.04 28.60 -35.56
C PRO A 85 23.04 27.67 -34.87
N GLU A 86 23.95 28.21 -34.04
CA GLU A 86 24.93 27.39 -33.33
C GLU A 86 24.24 26.52 -32.28
N ARG A 87 23.24 27.09 -31.61
CA ARG A 87 22.44 26.36 -30.62
C ARG A 87 21.48 25.36 -31.27
N GLN A 88 20.99 25.62 -32.48
CA GLN A 88 20.20 24.65 -33.27
C GLN A 88 21.04 23.42 -33.64
N ASN A 89 22.28 23.61 -34.05
CA ASN A 89 23.21 22.49 -34.28
C ASN A 89 23.45 21.72 -32.98
N THR A 90 23.71 22.44 -31.88
CA THR A 90 23.90 21.83 -30.56
C THR A 90 22.68 21.02 -30.11
N TRP A 91 21.46 21.51 -30.36
CA TRP A 91 20.21 20.79 -30.09
C TRP A 91 20.16 19.47 -30.85
N SER A 92 20.42 19.50 -32.16
CA SER A 92 20.41 18.31 -33.03
C SER A 92 21.45 17.28 -32.59
N ASP A 93 22.63 17.74 -32.17
CA ASP A 93 23.73 16.88 -31.75
C ASP A 93 23.52 16.28 -30.36
N LYS A 94 22.90 17.00 -29.43
CA LYS A 94 22.79 16.61 -28.02
C LYS A 94 21.44 16.04 -27.60
N THR A 95 20.43 15.98 -28.48
CA THR A 95 19.08 15.56 -28.05
C THR A 95 18.55 14.38 -28.85
N ASP A 96 17.82 13.51 -28.16
CA ASP A 96 17.10 12.37 -28.73
C ASP A 96 15.63 12.50 -28.35
N VAL A 97 14.87 13.21 -29.20
CA VAL A 97 13.44 13.43 -29.00
C VAL A 97 12.66 12.20 -29.42
N ARG A 98 11.80 11.70 -28.53
CA ARG A 98 11.06 10.44 -28.66
C ARG A 98 9.58 10.73 -28.53
N VAL A 99 8.83 10.57 -29.61
CA VAL A 99 7.37 10.80 -29.60
C VAL A 99 6.66 9.47 -29.38
N TRP A 100 6.18 9.27 -28.16
CA TRP A 100 5.44 8.10 -27.71
C TRP A 100 3.93 8.29 -27.91
N THR A 101 3.28 7.30 -28.51
CA THR A 101 1.88 7.38 -28.94
C THR A 101 1.08 6.19 -28.43
N PRO A 102 0.09 6.38 -27.55
CA PRO A 102 -0.85 5.31 -27.22
C PRO A 102 -1.83 5.10 -28.39
N LEU A 103 -2.37 3.89 -28.53
CA LEU A 103 -3.40 3.49 -29.51
C LEU A 103 -3.01 3.52 -31.00
N THR A 104 -1.80 3.95 -31.35
CA THR A 104 -1.34 3.97 -32.75
C THR A 104 0.16 3.67 -32.85
N GLU A 105 0.55 3.14 -34.01
CA GLU A 105 1.94 2.89 -34.44
C GLU A 105 2.51 4.06 -35.28
N ASP A 106 1.77 5.16 -35.43
CA ASP A 106 2.22 6.33 -36.18
C ASP A 106 3.48 6.97 -35.56
N GLY A 107 3.62 6.90 -34.23
CA GLY A 107 4.82 7.28 -33.47
C GLY A 107 5.56 6.08 -32.88
N LEU A 108 6.09 6.21 -31.66
CA LEU A 108 6.59 5.08 -30.87
C LEU A 108 5.42 4.50 -30.05
N PRO A 109 4.89 3.33 -30.39
CA PRO A 109 3.70 2.82 -29.72
C PRO A 109 4.01 2.50 -28.25
N ILE A 110 3.15 2.98 -27.35
CA ILE A 110 3.27 2.79 -25.89
C ILE A 110 1.95 2.31 -25.29
N CYS A 111 2.02 1.37 -24.35
CA CYS A 111 0.86 0.83 -23.64
C CYS A 111 1.06 0.85 -22.12
N LEU A 112 -0.03 0.69 -21.36
CA LEU A 112 -0.01 0.68 -19.91
C LEU A 112 0.30 -0.69 -19.29
N ASP A 113 0.31 -1.76 -20.10
CA ASP A 113 0.48 -3.19 -19.75
C ASP A 113 0.22 -3.51 -18.26
N PRO A 114 -1.03 -3.87 -17.90
CA PRO A 114 -1.38 -4.19 -16.53
C PRO A 114 -0.91 -5.61 -16.11
N PHE A 115 -0.35 -6.39 -17.03
CA PHE A 115 0.03 -7.79 -16.84
C PHE A 115 1.52 -7.98 -16.52
N GLU A 116 2.30 -6.91 -16.36
CA GLU A 116 3.71 -7.00 -16.03
C GLU A 116 3.95 -7.74 -14.70
N PRO A 117 4.55 -8.95 -14.71
CA PRO A 117 4.82 -9.65 -13.49
C PRO A 117 5.90 -8.91 -12.68
N PRO A 118 5.78 -8.87 -11.34
CA PRO A 118 6.80 -8.29 -10.48
C PRO A 118 8.19 -8.92 -10.70
N ASN A 119 9.23 -8.08 -10.76
CA ASN A 119 10.62 -8.50 -10.94
C ASN A 119 11.51 -8.11 -9.74
N THR A 120 11.08 -8.44 -8.52
CA THR A 120 11.90 -8.26 -7.30
C THR A 120 12.49 -9.57 -6.82
N SER A 121 13.65 -9.52 -6.18
CA SER A 121 14.35 -10.67 -5.60
C SER A 121 13.95 -10.97 -4.15
N LYS A 122 13.21 -10.08 -3.47
CA LYS A 122 12.80 -10.27 -2.07
C LYS A 122 11.37 -10.75 -1.95
N ASP A 123 11.15 -11.84 -1.21
CA ASP A 123 9.84 -12.51 -1.10
C ASP A 123 8.74 -11.61 -0.52
N SER A 124 9.04 -10.76 0.46
CA SER A 124 8.05 -9.84 1.06
C SER A 124 7.60 -8.73 0.10
N GLU A 125 8.53 -8.20 -0.70
CA GLU A 125 8.23 -7.21 -1.75
C GLU A 125 7.49 -7.87 -2.92
N LEU A 126 7.78 -9.14 -3.21
CA LEU A 126 7.14 -9.90 -4.28
C LEU A 126 5.65 -10.10 -4.01
N ILE A 127 5.28 -10.44 -2.76
CA ILE A 127 3.87 -10.56 -2.35
C ILE A 127 3.14 -9.22 -2.52
N ALA A 128 3.71 -8.13 -2.00
CA ALA A 128 3.10 -6.81 -2.12
C ALA A 128 2.96 -6.36 -3.58
N ALA A 129 3.91 -6.73 -4.44
CA ALA A 129 3.84 -6.41 -5.86
C ALA A 129 2.75 -7.20 -6.60
N TRP A 130 2.61 -8.50 -6.34
CA TRP A 130 1.50 -9.30 -6.86
C TRP A 130 0.14 -8.80 -6.35
N ASP A 131 0.09 -8.35 -5.10
CA ASP A 131 -1.11 -7.76 -4.49
C ASP A 131 -1.55 -6.49 -5.23
N ARG A 132 -0.60 -5.59 -5.51
CA ARG A 132 -0.83 -4.36 -6.29
C ARG A 132 -1.30 -4.66 -7.72
N LEU A 133 -0.73 -5.68 -8.38
CA LEU A 133 -1.19 -6.13 -9.70
C LEU A 133 -2.66 -6.59 -9.64
N ALA A 134 -3.01 -7.42 -8.65
CA ALA A 134 -4.38 -7.91 -8.48
C ALA A 134 -5.37 -6.76 -8.19
N ILE A 135 -4.99 -5.80 -7.33
CA ILE A 135 -5.77 -4.58 -7.07
C ILE A 135 -5.96 -3.76 -8.34
N GLY A 136 -4.88 -3.55 -9.11
CA GLY A 136 -4.92 -2.82 -10.37
C GLY A 136 -5.89 -3.44 -11.36
N LEU A 137 -5.79 -4.76 -11.60
CA LEU A 137 -6.70 -5.48 -12.48
C LEU A 137 -8.15 -5.48 -11.97
N THR A 138 -8.36 -5.56 -10.65
CA THR A 138 -9.70 -5.50 -10.06
C THR A 138 -10.39 -4.17 -10.39
N ASN A 139 -9.67 -3.07 -10.21
CA ASN A 139 -10.17 -1.73 -10.51
C ASN A 139 -10.41 -1.54 -12.02
N LEU A 140 -9.47 -1.98 -12.86
CA LEU A 140 -9.62 -1.92 -14.34
C LEU A 140 -10.83 -2.71 -14.83
N LEU A 141 -11.15 -3.83 -14.17
CA LEU A 141 -12.31 -4.66 -14.48
C LEU A 141 -13.61 -4.15 -13.82
N GLY A 142 -13.63 -2.89 -13.36
CA GLY A 142 -14.82 -2.19 -12.87
C GLY A 142 -15.24 -2.56 -11.45
N ASN A 143 -14.35 -3.16 -10.66
CA ASN A 143 -14.64 -3.57 -9.29
C ASN A 143 -13.85 -2.72 -8.28
N ASP A 144 -14.53 -2.22 -7.26
CA ASP A 144 -13.92 -1.40 -6.21
C ASP A 144 -13.48 -2.29 -5.04
N VAL A 145 -12.17 -2.38 -4.81
CA VAL A 145 -11.56 -3.21 -3.76
C VAL A 145 -12.05 -2.85 -2.35
N SER A 146 -12.53 -1.62 -2.13
CA SER A 146 -13.11 -1.21 -0.84
C SER A 146 -14.47 -1.87 -0.55
N LYS A 147 -15.13 -2.43 -1.58
CA LYS A 147 -16.43 -3.10 -1.46
C LYS A 147 -16.27 -4.62 -1.34
N PRO A 148 -17.21 -5.33 -0.68
CA PRO A 148 -17.11 -6.78 -0.49
C PRO A 148 -16.88 -7.56 -1.78
N LYS A 149 -17.63 -7.23 -2.84
CA LYS A 149 -17.48 -7.85 -4.17
C LYS A 149 -16.10 -7.61 -4.78
N GLY A 150 -15.55 -6.40 -4.68
CA GLY A 150 -14.23 -6.10 -5.23
C GLY A 150 -13.11 -6.77 -4.45
N SER A 151 -13.22 -6.89 -3.12
CA SER A 151 -12.28 -7.66 -2.30
C SER A 151 -12.24 -9.15 -2.71
N GLN A 152 -13.41 -9.75 -2.97
CA GLN A 152 -13.52 -11.12 -3.50
C GLN A 152 -12.89 -11.28 -4.89
N VAL A 153 -13.17 -10.35 -5.81
CA VAL A 153 -12.57 -10.32 -7.14
C VAL A 153 -11.04 -10.22 -7.06
N LYS A 154 -10.53 -9.32 -6.21
CA LYS A 154 -9.09 -9.16 -5.99
C LYS A 154 -8.44 -10.42 -5.45
N ALA A 155 -9.08 -11.09 -4.48
CA ALA A 155 -8.58 -12.35 -3.92
C ALA A 155 -8.53 -13.45 -4.99
N PHE A 156 -9.58 -13.57 -5.81
CA PHE A 156 -9.61 -14.50 -6.94
C PHE A 156 -8.50 -14.19 -7.95
N LEU A 157 -8.40 -12.94 -8.44
CA LEU A 157 -7.39 -12.54 -9.44
C LEU A 157 -5.97 -12.76 -8.94
N TYR A 158 -5.68 -12.44 -7.67
CA TYR A 158 -4.38 -12.71 -7.06
C TYR A 158 -4.03 -14.20 -7.14
N ASN A 159 -4.94 -15.07 -6.72
CA ASN A 159 -4.71 -16.52 -6.72
C ASN A 159 -4.61 -17.10 -8.13
N HIS A 160 -5.48 -16.65 -9.03
CA HIS A 160 -5.56 -17.11 -10.41
C HIS A 160 -4.31 -16.73 -11.21
N ILE A 161 -3.92 -15.45 -11.19
CA ILE A 161 -2.78 -14.96 -11.98
C ILE A 161 -1.47 -15.53 -11.45
N THR A 162 -1.30 -15.63 -10.13
CA THR A 162 -0.08 -16.27 -9.57
C THR A 162 0.01 -17.75 -9.91
N SER A 163 -1.12 -18.48 -9.95
CA SER A 163 -1.19 -19.88 -10.39
C SER A 163 -0.84 -20.03 -11.87
N LEU A 164 -1.37 -19.15 -12.72
CA LEU A 164 -1.02 -19.11 -14.15
C LEU A 164 0.45 -18.78 -14.36
N ALA A 165 1.00 -17.82 -13.61
CA ALA A 165 2.41 -17.46 -13.66
C ALA A 165 3.34 -18.62 -13.27
N GLU A 166 2.96 -19.43 -12.28
CA GLU A 166 3.69 -20.66 -11.89
C GLU A 166 3.75 -21.69 -13.02
N LYS A 167 2.66 -21.80 -13.79
CA LYS A 167 2.55 -22.71 -14.94
C LYS A 167 3.20 -22.15 -16.22
N GLY A 168 3.67 -20.91 -16.20
CA GLY A 168 4.14 -20.21 -17.39
C GLY A 168 3.02 -19.81 -18.35
N GLU A 169 1.78 -19.75 -17.86
CA GLU A 169 0.54 -19.44 -18.60
C GLU A 169 -0.04 -18.08 -18.15
N ALA A 170 0.77 -17.19 -17.57
CA ALA A 170 0.30 -15.86 -17.18
C ALA A 170 -0.30 -15.11 -18.38
N PRO A 171 -1.46 -14.47 -18.23
CA PRO A 171 -2.11 -13.77 -19.33
C PRO A 171 -1.33 -12.51 -19.72
N TYR A 172 -1.28 -12.20 -21.01
CA TYR A 172 -0.64 -11.00 -21.58
C TYR A 172 -1.62 -9.89 -21.93
N ASP A 173 -2.90 -10.25 -22.09
CA ASP A 173 -3.96 -9.31 -22.38
C ASP A 173 -5.25 -9.70 -21.65
N PHE A 174 -6.24 -8.83 -21.76
CA PHE A 174 -7.54 -9.05 -21.14
C PHE A 174 -8.34 -10.20 -21.79
N GLY A 175 -8.02 -10.59 -23.02
CA GLY A 175 -8.62 -11.72 -23.71
C GLY A 175 -8.16 -13.06 -23.15
N GLU A 176 -6.85 -13.24 -22.99
CA GLU A 176 -6.25 -14.40 -22.31
C GLU A 176 -6.71 -14.49 -20.86
N LEU A 177 -6.81 -13.34 -20.17
CA LEU A 177 -7.40 -13.30 -18.83
C LEU A 177 -8.86 -13.76 -18.86
N ALA A 178 -9.68 -13.26 -19.78
CA ALA A 178 -11.08 -13.68 -19.91
C ALA A 178 -11.21 -15.17 -20.21
N GLU A 179 -10.39 -15.71 -21.11
CA GLU A 179 -10.37 -17.13 -21.45
C GLU A 179 -9.96 -18.00 -20.25
N SER A 180 -8.91 -17.60 -19.55
CA SER A 180 -8.44 -18.33 -18.37
C SER A 180 -9.49 -18.33 -17.24
N ILE A 181 -10.24 -17.23 -17.06
CA ILE A 181 -11.34 -17.14 -16.10
C ILE A 181 -12.50 -18.06 -16.52
N ARG A 182 -12.83 -18.14 -17.82
CA ARG A 182 -13.89 -19.04 -18.33
C ARG A 182 -13.58 -20.52 -18.12
N LYS A 183 -12.29 -20.90 -18.07
CA LYS A 183 -11.84 -22.28 -17.82
C LYS A 183 -11.95 -22.70 -16.35
N VAL A 184 -12.15 -21.77 -15.41
CA VAL A 184 -12.28 -22.08 -13.98
C VAL A 184 -13.66 -22.70 -13.71
N ASP A 185 -13.70 -23.87 -13.06
CA ASP A 185 -14.96 -24.43 -12.54
C ASP A 185 -15.43 -23.57 -11.34
N PRO A 186 -16.62 -22.95 -11.41
CA PRO A 186 -17.13 -22.12 -10.31
C PRO A 186 -17.19 -22.85 -8.96
N LYS A 187 -17.32 -24.18 -8.95
CA LYS A 187 -17.35 -24.98 -7.70
C LYS A 187 -16.01 -24.97 -6.96
N GLU A 188 -14.89 -24.85 -7.67
CA GLU A 188 -13.55 -24.83 -7.06
C GLU A 188 -13.27 -23.51 -6.34
N VAL A 189 -13.95 -22.43 -6.74
CA VAL A 189 -13.70 -21.06 -6.26
C VAL A 189 -14.89 -20.45 -5.50
N GLU A 190 -15.95 -21.22 -5.25
CA GLU A 190 -17.19 -20.76 -4.58
C GLU A 190 -16.93 -20.14 -3.20
N GLY A 191 -15.88 -20.61 -2.50
CA GLY A 191 -15.45 -20.04 -1.21
C GLY A 191 -14.72 -18.70 -1.29
N ILE A 192 -14.37 -18.23 -2.50
CA ILE A 192 -13.64 -16.97 -2.74
C ILE A 192 -14.52 -15.98 -3.50
N ILE A 193 -15.19 -16.42 -4.56
CA ILE A 193 -16.00 -15.58 -5.45
C ILE A 193 -17.24 -16.36 -5.89
N SER A 194 -18.40 -15.68 -5.90
CA SER A 194 -19.64 -16.31 -6.41
C SER A 194 -19.55 -16.62 -7.91
N ALA A 195 -20.23 -17.67 -8.36
CA ALA A 195 -20.29 -18.03 -9.78
C ALA A 195 -20.80 -16.88 -10.68
N SER A 196 -21.74 -16.08 -10.17
CA SER A 196 -22.25 -14.90 -10.87
C SER A 196 -21.17 -13.82 -11.04
N ALA A 197 -20.44 -13.51 -9.97
CA ALA A 197 -19.35 -12.53 -9.99
C ALA A 197 -18.18 -13.01 -10.86
N LEU A 198 -17.86 -14.30 -10.86
CA LEU A 198 -16.84 -14.89 -11.74
C LEU A 198 -17.21 -14.73 -13.22
N LYS A 199 -18.47 -15.01 -13.57
CA LYS A 199 -18.98 -14.84 -14.94
C LYS A 199 -19.00 -13.36 -15.36
N GLU A 200 -19.36 -12.47 -14.46
CA GLU A 200 -19.29 -11.03 -14.70
C GLU A 200 -17.85 -10.55 -14.91
N LEU A 201 -16.91 -11.02 -14.08
CA LEU A 201 -15.50 -10.71 -14.19
C LEU A 201 -14.93 -11.12 -15.57
N GLY A 202 -15.24 -12.34 -16.03
CA GLY A 202 -14.84 -12.79 -17.36
C GLY A 202 -15.46 -11.97 -18.51
N ARG A 203 -16.69 -11.45 -18.35
CA ARG A 203 -17.30 -10.52 -19.31
C ARG A 203 -16.62 -9.15 -19.31
N ASN A 204 -16.29 -8.62 -18.13
CA ASN A 204 -15.61 -7.33 -18.00
C ASN A 204 -14.18 -7.40 -18.55
N ALA A 205 -13.50 -8.54 -18.40
CA ALA A 205 -12.20 -8.78 -19.01
C ALA A 205 -12.33 -8.78 -20.55
N GLU A 206 -13.29 -9.53 -21.10
CA GLU A 206 -13.53 -9.49 -22.55
C GLU A 206 -13.86 -8.08 -23.08
N ALA A 207 -14.65 -7.30 -22.32
CA ALA A 207 -14.98 -5.92 -22.69
C ALA A 207 -13.72 -5.04 -22.79
N ASN A 208 -12.78 -5.17 -21.84
CA ASN A 208 -11.50 -4.47 -21.86
C ASN A 208 -10.53 -4.99 -22.93
N ASN A 209 -10.82 -6.14 -23.54
CA ASN A 209 -10.09 -6.67 -24.69
C ASN A 209 -10.66 -6.20 -26.04
N SER A 210 -11.66 -5.33 -26.03
CA SER A 210 -12.30 -4.82 -27.24
C SER A 210 -12.04 -3.32 -27.46
N GLY A 211 -12.01 -2.90 -28.72
CA GLY A 211 -11.91 -1.49 -29.10
C GLY A 211 -10.59 -0.80 -28.72
N SER A 212 -10.67 0.49 -28.40
CA SER A 212 -9.51 1.32 -28.03
C SER A 212 -8.89 0.93 -26.69
N ASP A 213 -9.68 0.34 -25.79
CA ASP A 213 -9.18 -0.06 -24.46
C ASP A 213 -8.17 -1.20 -24.60
N ALA A 214 -8.42 -2.17 -25.48
CA ALA A 214 -7.48 -3.25 -25.77
C ALA A 214 -6.10 -2.72 -26.17
N LEU A 215 -6.09 -1.77 -27.12
CA LEU A 215 -4.85 -1.17 -27.63
C LEU A 215 -4.13 -0.34 -26.56
N LEU A 216 -4.85 0.29 -25.63
CA LEU A 216 -4.23 1.04 -24.52
C LEU A 216 -3.35 0.15 -23.65
N TYR A 217 -3.72 -1.13 -23.52
CA TYR A 217 -3.06 -2.08 -22.65
C TYR A 217 -2.06 -2.98 -23.37
N SER A 218 -2.21 -3.22 -24.68
CA SER A 218 -1.39 -4.18 -25.41
C SER A 218 -0.52 -3.59 -26.53
N LEU A 219 -0.84 -2.41 -27.07
CA LEU A 219 -0.16 -1.89 -28.26
C LEU A 219 1.18 -1.23 -27.93
N GLY A 220 2.27 -1.91 -28.24
CA GLY A 220 3.61 -1.35 -28.24
C GLY A 220 4.41 -1.61 -26.98
N THR A 221 5.27 -0.67 -26.65
CA THR A 221 6.20 -0.80 -25.51
C THR A 221 5.47 -0.54 -24.20
N PRO A 222 5.56 -1.41 -23.19
CA PRO A 222 5.03 -1.12 -21.86
C PRO A 222 5.61 0.16 -21.29
N LEU A 223 4.77 0.96 -20.62
CA LEU A 223 5.18 2.20 -19.96
C LEU A 223 6.26 1.91 -18.91
N ASN A 224 7.50 2.26 -19.27
CA ASN A 224 8.69 1.97 -18.49
C ASN A 224 9.58 3.21 -18.40
N ILE A 225 9.76 3.71 -17.17
CA ILE A 225 10.52 4.93 -16.91
C ILE A 225 12.01 4.73 -17.16
N ASP A 226 12.58 3.56 -16.87
CA ASP A 226 13.98 3.26 -17.19
C ASP A 226 14.26 3.37 -18.69
N VAL A 227 13.33 2.90 -19.53
CA VAL A 227 13.45 3.03 -20.99
C VAL A 227 13.41 4.49 -21.42
N MET A 228 12.53 5.29 -20.81
CA MET A 228 12.43 6.73 -21.07
C MET A 228 13.69 7.49 -20.64
N MET A 229 14.31 7.10 -19.52
CA MET A 229 15.53 7.74 -18.99
C MET A 229 16.81 7.27 -19.66
N LYS A 230 16.82 6.08 -20.28
CA LYS A 230 18.03 5.50 -20.88
C LYS A 230 18.49 6.28 -22.11
N GLU A 231 19.78 6.59 -22.17
CA GLU A 231 20.44 7.07 -23.39
C GLU A 231 20.43 5.96 -24.45
N ARG A 232 19.75 6.23 -25.56
CA ARG A 232 19.74 5.34 -26.74
C ARG A 232 20.98 5.59 -27.61
N ILE A 233 21.33 6.87 -27.75
CA ILE A 233 22.53 7.34 -28.45
C ILE A 233 23.41 7.99 -27.40
N THR A 234 24.65 7.54 -27.27
CA THR A 234 25.61 8.04 -26.28
C THR A 234 25.76 9.56 -26.39
N GLY A 235 25.62 10.25 -25.26
CA GLY A 235 25.78 11.71 -25.18
C GLY A 235 24.57 12.51 -25.67
N LYS A 236 23.48 11.85 -26.07
CA LYS A 236 22.22 12.51 -26.40
C LYS A 236 21.21 12.40 -25.25
N THR A 237 20.70 13.55 -24.80
CA THR A 237 19.70 13.66 -23.75
C THR A 237 18.32 13.20 -24.24
N PRO A 238 17.68 12.24 -23.56
CA PRO A 238 16.32 11.81 -23.88
C PRO A 238 15.27 12.92 -23.64
N VAL A 239 14.46 13.21 -24.65
CA VAL A 239 13.29 14.10 -24.53
C VAL A 239 12.04 13.30 -24.91
N ASN A 240 11.30 12.81 -23.92
CA ASN A 240 10.17 11.90 -24.13
C ASN A 240 8.88 12.71 -24.21
N VAL A 241 8.29 12.79 -25.41
CA VAL A 241 6.97 13.41 -25.62
C VAL A 241 5.90 12.32 -25.66
N LEU A 242 5.03 12.30 -24.67
CA LEU A 242 3.83 11.46 -24.61
C LEU A 242 2.70 12.21 -25.32
N TYR A 243 2.48 11.89 -26.60
CA TYR A 243 1.48 12.53 -27.44
C TYR A 243 0.10 11.91 -27.15
N LEU A 244 -0.66 12.52 -26.24
CA LEU A 244 -1.93 11.97 -25.76
C LEU A 244 -3.14 12.39 -26.61
N ASN A 245 -2.92 13.16 -27.68
CA ASN A 245 -3.99 13.53 -28.60
C ASN A 245 -4.58 12.33 -29.37
N THR A 246 -3.89 11.18 -29.37
CA THR A 246 -4.42 9.91 -29.91
C THR A 246 -5.47 9.27 -29.02
N LEU A 247 -5.55 9.65 -27.73
CA LEU A 247 -6.55 9.13 -26.80
C LEU A 247 -7.91 9.81 -27.04
N PRO A 248 -8.99 9.05 -27.29
CA PRO A 248 -10.26 9.59 -27.79
C PRO A 248 -11.07 10.36 -26.75
N ASN A 249 -10.85 10.11 -25.47
CA ASN A 249 -11.61 10.73 -24.39
C ASN A 249 -10.71 11.13 -23.22
N GLU A 250 -11.19 12.07 -22.39
CA GLU A 250 -10.45 12.60 -21.26
C GLU A 250 -10.20 11.55 -20.16
N ALA A 251 -11.14 10.61 -19.96
CA ALA A 251 -10.98 9.54 -18.97
C ALA A 251 -9.77 8.65 -19.26
N MET A 252 -9.52 8.30 -20.53
CA MET A 252 -8.33 7.55 -20.95
C MET A 252 -7.06 8.38 -20.75
N LYS A 253 -7.08 9.69 -21.05
CA LYS A 253 -5.95 10.59 -20.77
C LYS A 253 -5.64 10.61 -19.27
N GLN A 254 -6.67 10.75 -18.43
CA GLN A 254 -6.52 10.73 -16.97
C GLN A 254 -5.96 9.39 -16.45
N ALA A 255 -6.47 8.26 -16.94
CA ALA A 255 -5.96 6.93 -16.57
C ALA A 255 -4.49 6.74 -16.98
N PHE A 256 -4.13 7.19 -18.19
CA PHE A 256 -2.74 7.13 -18.66
C PHE A 256 -1.81 7.98 -17.78
N ILE A 257 -2.17 9.23 -17.48
CA ILE A 257 -1.37 10.12 -16.62
C ILE A 257 -1.28 9.55 -15.20
N GLN A 258 -2.36 8.98 -14.66
CA GLN A 258 -2.32 8.32 -13.36
C GLN A 258 -1.30 7.19 -13.32
N GLN A 259 -1.31 6.31 -14.33
CA GLN A 259 -0.34 5.21 -14.42
C GLN A 259 1.08 5.70 -14.62
N LEU A 260 1.28 6.76 -15.42
CA LEU A 260 2.57 7.43 -15.56
C LEU A 260 3.10 7.96 -14.22
N CYS A 261 2.29 8.73 -13.48
CA CYS A 261 2.67 9.25 -12.18
C CYS A 261 3.00 8.12 -11.19
N ARG A 262 2.25 7.00 -11.24
CA ARG A 262 2.55 5.82 -10.42
C ARG A 262 3.89 5.19 -10.78
N LYS A 263 4.13 4.91 -12.07
CA LYS A 263 5.39 4.30 -12.54
C LYS A 263 6.59 5.22 -12.26
N LEU A 264 6.42 6.53 -12.40
CA LEU A 264 7.45 7.52 -12.07
C LEU A 264 7.71 7.58 -10.56
N TYR A 265 6.66 7.49 -9.73
CA TYR A 265 6.79 7.40 -8.28
C TYR A 265 7.56 6.13 -7.85
N ASP A 266 7.22 4.97 -8.41
CA ASP A 266 7.92 3.73 -8.12
C ASP A 266 9.40 3.83 -8.53
N TRP A 267 9.67 4.35 -9.73
CA TRP A 267 11.03 4.53 -10.25
C TRP A 267 11.87 5.49 -9.40
N MET A 268 11.31 6.62 -8.95
CA MET A 268 12.07 7.61 -8.17
C MET A 268 12.40 7.11 -6.75
N LEU A 269 11.59 6.20 -6.19
CA LEU A 269 11.91 5.52 -4.92
C LEU A 269 13.09 4.55 -5.07
N GLU A 270 13.20 3.89 -6.23
CA GLU A 270 14.30 2.98 -6.55
C GLU A 270 15.58 3.75 -6.95
N ASN A 271 15.44 4.99 -7.43
CA ASN A 271 16.54 5.82 -7.95
C ASN A 271 16.68 7.17 -7.21
N PRO A 272 16.87 7.19 -5.88
CA PRO A 272 16.94 8.44 -5.12
C PRO A 272 18.18 9.28 -5.48
N SER A 273 17.99 10.57 -5.79
CA SER A 273 19.10 11.52 -6.03
C SER A 273 19.28 12.62 -4.99
N GLY A 274 18.39 12.70 -4.00
CA GLY A 274 18.35 13.84 -3.09
C GLY A 274 18.00 15.13 -3.84
N ASP A 275 18.76 16.21 -3.56
CA ASP A 275 18.49 17.55 -4.12
C ASP A 275 19.09 17.79 -5.53
N LYS A 276 19.48 16.73 -6.26
CA LYS A 276 19.94 16.86 -7.64
C LYS A 276 18.79 16.59 -8.61
N LEU A 277 18.49 17.55 -9.47
CA LEU A 277 17.52 17.38 -10.56
C LEU A 277 17.96 16.24 -11.50
N GLN A 278 17.08 15.27 -11.69
CA GLN A 278 17.28 14.10 -12.55
C GLN A 278 16.34 14.08 -13.75
N CYS A 279 15.11 14.57 -13.61
CA CYS A 279 14.11 14.52 -14.67
C CYS A 279 13.10 15.66 -14.53
N ILE A 280 12.63 16.16 -15.67
CA ILE A 280 11.49 17.07 -15.74
C ILE A 280 10.22 16.29 -16.11
N LEU A 281 9.17 16.40 -15.30
CA LEU A 281 7.81 16.04 -15.68
C LEU A 281 7.07 17.30 -16.10
N PHE A 282 6.69 17.41 -17.37
CA PHE A 282 5.95 18.53 -17.92
C PHE A 282 4.50 18.11 -18.24
N LEU A 283 3.53 18.90 -17.82
CA LEU A 283 2.12 18.73 -18.17
C LEU A 283 1.60 20.00 -18.85
N ASP A 284 1.23 19.88 -20.12
CA ASP A 284 0.48 20.93 -20.81
C ASP A 284 -1.01 20.88 -20.46
N GLU A 285 -1.63 22.06 -20.39
CA GLU A 285 -3.05 22.24 -20.10
C GLU A 285 -3.57 21.40 -18.92
N ALA A 286 -3.06 21.69 -17.72
CA ALA A 286 -3.31 20.88 -16.54
C ALA A 286 -4.73 20.98 -15.95
N GLY A 287 -5.54 21.96 -16.35
CA GLY A 287 -6.87 22.25 -15.77
C GLY A 287 -7.77 21.01 -15.63
N PRO A 288 -8.03 20.25 -16.72
CA PRO A 288 -8.87 19.04 -16.66
C PRO A 288 -8.33 17.94 -15.74
N PHE A 289 -7.02 17.91 -15.48
CA PHE A 289 -6.34 16.86 -14.72
C PHE A 289 -6.11 17.24 -13.25
N MET A 290 -6.13 18.52 -12.94
CA MET A 290 -5.93 19.07 -11.59
C MET A 290 -6.97 20.14 -11.23
N PRO A 291 -8.29 19.86 -11.33
CA PRO A 291 -9.30 20.86 -11.02
C PRO A 291 -9.35 21.18 -9.51
N PRO A 292 -9.89 22.35 -9.09
CA PRO A 292 -10.19 22.63 -7.69
C PRO A 292 -11.13 21.59 -7.07
N ASP A 293 -11.01 21.40 -5.75
CA ASP A 293 -11.94 20.56 -4.98
C ASP A 293 -13.39 21.08 -5.09
N PRO A 294 -14.41 20.20 -5.07
CA PRO A 294 -14.38 18.76 -4.74
C PRO A 294 -14.11 17.82 -5.92
N ARG A 295 -13.85 18.33 -7.14
CA ARG A 295 -13.57 17.46 -8.30
C ARG A 295 -12.24 16.72 -8.09
N ASN A 296 -12.25 15.38 -8.22
CA ASN A 296 -11.06 14.55 -8.06
C ASN A 296 -10.92 13.51 -9.19
N PRO A 297 -10.46 13.91 -10.39
CA PRO A 297 -10.21 12.97 -11.48
C PRO A 297 -9.04 12.03 -11.16
N ALA A 298 -8.94 10.92 -11.88
CA ALA A 298 -8.00 9.83 -11.58
C ALA A 298 -6.52 10.27 -11.56
N ALA A 299 -6.15 11.25 -12.39
CA ALA A 299 -4.78 11.76 -12.49
C ALA A 299 -4.38 12.69 -11.31
N LYS A 300 -5.35 13.33 -10.65
CA LYS A 300 -5.09 14.44 -9.72
C LYS A 300 -4.25 14.04 -8.53
N ASP A 301 -4.54 12.90 -7.92
CA ASP A 301 -3.80 12.42 -6.75
C ASP A 301 -2.34 12.06 -7.10
N GLY A 302 -2.11 11.49 -8.28
CA GLY A 302 -0.77 11.20 -8.79
C GLY A 302 0.05 12.47 -9.04
N LEU A 303 -0.55 13.48 -9.68
CA LEU A 303 0.10 14.78 -9.93
C LEU A 303 0.37 15.54 -8.62
N ARG A 304 -0.57 15.53 -7.67
CA ARG A 304 -0.38 16.08 -6.31
C ARG A 304 0.78 15.40 -5.58
N LEU A 305 0.92 14.09 -5.73
CA LEU A 305 2.02 13.34 -5.13
C LEU A 305 3.38 13.76 -5.72
N MET A 306 3.46 13.94 -7.05
CA MET A 306 4.68 14.43 -7.71
C MET A 306 5.08 15.82 -7.22
N LEU A 307 4.14 16.75 -7.09
CA LEU A 307 4.41 18.11 -6.59
C LEU A 307 4.78 18.16 -5.10
N LYS A 308 4.32 17.18 -4.30
CA LYS A 308 4.63 17.11 -2.86
C LYS A 308 5.94 16.39 -2.55
N GLN A 309 6.27 15.34 -3.30
CA GLN A 309 7.37 14.43 -2.97
C GLN A 309 8.49 14.42 -4.01
N GLY A 310 8.21 14.79 -5.26
CA GLY A 310 9.14 14.65 -6.39
C GLY A 310 10.48 15.37 -6.17
N ARG A 311 10.45 16.55 -5.53
CA ARG A 311 11.66 17.32 -5.18
C ARG A 311 12.74 16.49 -4.48
N LYS A 312 12.35 15.66 -3.50
CA LYS A 312 13.29 14.84 -2.70
C LYS A 312 14.03 13.79 -3.54
N TYR A 313 13.46 13.44 -4.69
CA TYR A 313 13.95 12.41 -5.59
C TYR A 313 14.35 13.02 -6.95
N GLY A 314 14.69 14.32 -7.00
CA GLY A 314 15.19 14.93 -8.23
C GLY A 314 14.16 15.14 -9.35
N ILE A 315 12.85 15.04 -9.08
CA ILE A 315 11.81 15.26 -10.10
C ILE A 315 11.31 16.70 -10.04
N GLY A 316 11.70 17.50 -11.03
CA GLY A 316 11.13 18.83 -11.26
C GLY A 316 9.83 18.72 -12.04
N CYS A 317 8.78 19.42 -11.61
CA CYS A 317 7.47 19.37 -12.28
C CYS A 317 7.18 20.72 -12.88
N ILE A 318 6.75 20.75 -14.14
CA ILE A 318 6.36 21.98 -14.83
C ILE A 318 4.90 21.82 -15.24
N ILE A 319 4.05 22.69 -14.71
CA ILE A 319 2.61 22.65 -14.92
C ILE A 319 2.20 23.91 -15.71
N ALA A 320 1.66 23.71 -16.89
CA ALA A 320 1.20 24.80 -17.75
C ALA A 320 -0.34 24.84 -17.82
N SER A 321 -0.94 26.02 -17.76
CA SER A 321 -2.41 26.17 -17.89
C SER A 321 -2.78 27.52 -18.49
N GLN A 322 -3.85 27.54 -19.30
CA GLN A 322 -4.44 28.77 -19.81
C GLN A 322 -5.48 29.37 -18.86
N SER A 323 -6.06 28.52 -18.01
CA SER A 323 -7.12 28.88 -17.06
C SER A 323 -6.65 28.60 -15.63
N PRO A 324 -5.97 29.56 -14.97
CA PRO A 324 -5.63 29.47 -13.56
C PRO A 324 -6.83 29.13 -12.65
N GLY A 325 -8.02 29.67 -12.95
CA GLY A 325 -9.23 29.40 -12.18
C GLY A 325 -9.69 27.93 -12.19
N ASP A 326 -9.35 27.19 -13.25
CA ASP A 326 -9.66 25.77 -13.40
C ASP A 326 -8.59 24.84 -12.80
N LEU A 327 -7.57 25.41 -12.16
CA LEU A 327 -6.48 24.66 -11.57
C LEU A 327 -6.52 24.68 -10.03
N ASP A 328 -6.13 23.57 -9.41
CA ASP A 328 -5.96 23.46 -7.97
C ASP A 328 -4.82 24.36 -7.47
N TYR A 329 -5.21 25.60 -7.15
CA TYR A 329 -4.32 26.66 -6.70
C TYR A 329 -3.52 26.30 -5.43
N ARG A 330 -4.03 25.41 -4.58
CA ARG A 330 -3.32 25.00 -3.35
C ARG A 330 -2.13 24.10 -3.66
N THR A 331 -2.28 23.24 -4.66
CA THR A 331 -1.20 22.35 -5.08
C THR A 331 -0.19 23.09 -5.95
N LEU A 332 -0.65 23.94 -6.89
CA LEU A 332 0.27 24.73 -7.70
C LEU A 332 1.00 25.82 -6.88
N GLY A 333 0.37 26.41 -5.86
CA GLY A 333 1.02 27.38 -4.97
C GLY A 333 2.21 26.83 -4.17
N GLN A 334 2.49 25.52 -4.27
CA GLN A 334 3.72 24.91 -3.74
C GLN A 334 4.92 25.04 -4.71
N ALA A 335 4.68 25.35 -5.98
CA ALA A 335 5.75 25.65 -6.94
C ALA A 335 6.44 26.96 -6.53
N SER A 336 7.77 26.95 -6.46
CA SER A 336 8.51 28.17 -6.10
C SER A 336 8.68 29.13 -7.27
N THR A 337 8.69 28.61 -8.50
CA THR A 337 8.86 29.42 -9.71
C THR A 337 7.54 29.54 -10.47
N MET A 338 7.18 30.77 -10.83
CA MET A 338 5.98 31.09 -11.61
C MET A 338 6.34 31.99 -12.79
N PHE A 339 5.98 31.56 -14.00
CA PHE A 339 6.00 32.37 -15.21
C PHE A 339 4.57 32.83 -15.50
N LEU A 340 4.31 34.12 -15.35
CA LEU A 340 2.97 34.71 -15.52
C LEU A 340 2.93 35.54 -16.80
N GLY A 341 2.26 35.03 -17.81
CA GLY A 341 2.02 35.72 -19.07
C GLY A 341 0.77 36.59 -19.01
N ARG A 342 0.34 37.07 -20.18
CA ARG A 342 -0.79 38.00 -20.29
C ARG A 342 -2.12 37.42 -19.77
N PHE A 343 -2.80 38.18 -18.92
CA PHE A 343 -4.19 37.97 -18.50
C PHE A 343 -4.95 39.30 -18.42
N THR A 344 -6.16 39.35 -18.97
CA THR A 344 -6.98 40.59 -18.99
C THR A 344 -8.27 40.48 -18.19
N GLN A 345 -8.65 39.29 -17.72
CA GLN A 345 -9.89 39.06 -16.98
C GLN A 345 -9.64 39.16 -15.47
N ASP A 346 -10.36 40.04 -14.79
CA ASP A 346 -10.20 40.29 -13.34
C ASP A 346 -10.38 39.02 -12.49
N GLN A 347 -11.24 38.11 -12.91
CA GLN A 347 -11.48 36.84 -12.23
C GLN A 347 -10.22 35.95 -12.25
N GLU A 348 -9.56 35.80 -13.40
CA GLU A 348 -8.32 35.04 -13.54
C GLU A 348 -7.17 35.72 -12.79
N ILE A 349 -7.06 37.05 -12.90
CA ILE A 349 -6.05 37.84 -12.20
C ILE A 349 -6.17 37.66 -10.67
N SER A 350 -7.40 37.68 -10.14
CA SER A 350 -7.67 37.44 -8.72
C SER A 350 -7.28 36.03 -8.26
N LYS A 351 -7.33 35.03 -9.15
CA LYS A 351 -6.86 33.67 -8.84
C LYS A 351 -5.35 33.57 -8.84
N ILE A 352 -4.68 34.27 -9.76
CA ILE A 352 -3.23 34.36 -9.79
C ILE A 352 -2.72 35.04 -8.51
N ASP A 353 -3.36 36.13 -8.07
CA ASP A 353 -3.04 36.82 -6.80
C ASP A 353 -3.04 35.86 -5.61
N GLN A 354 -4.01 34.95 -5.54
CA GLN A 354 -4.07 33.90 -4.51
C GLN A 354 -2.92 32.88 -4.63
N MET A 355 -2.57 32.48 -5.86
CA MET A 355 -1.48 31.52 -6.12
C MET A 355 -0.11 32.07 -5.75
N ILE A 356 0.14 33.36 -5.98
CA ILE A 356 1.41 34.03 -5.68
C ILE A 356 1.37 34.83 -4.38
N SER A 357 0.45 34.52 -3.47
CA SER A 357 0.29 35.23 -2.19
C SER A 357 1.54 35.29 -1.31
N ASN A 358 2.53 34.41 -1.55
CA ASN A 358 3.84 34.41 -0.89
C ASN A 358 4.86 35.38 -1.52
N ALA A 359 4.52 36.03 -2.64
CA ALA A 359 5.36 37.02 -3.28
C ALA A 359 5.40 38.32 -2.45
N PRO A 360 6.48 39.12 -2.54
CA PRO A 360 6.60 40.38 -1.78
C PRO A 360 5.48 41.38 -2.07
N ASP A 361 5.10 41.54 -3.34
CA ASP A 361 3.96 42.37 -3.76
C ASP A 361 3.16 41.70 -4.90
N PRO A 362 2.22 40.80 -4.55
CA PRO A 362 1.36 40.10 -5.50
C PRO A 362 0.53 41.04 -6.38
N LYS A 363 0.11 42.18 -5.83
CA LYS A 363 -0.73 43.16 -6.51
C LYS A 363 0.04 43.95 -7.57
N ALA A 364 1.28 44.33 -7.27
CA ALA A 364 2.14 44.96 -8.27
C ALA A 364 2.43 44.03 -9.45
N ILE A 365 2.68 42.74 -9.18
CA ILE A 365 2.89 41.72 -10.23
C ILE A 365 1.64 41.57 -11.10
N THR A 366 0.49 41.36 -10.46
CA THR A 366 -0.78 41.10 -11.16
C THR A 366 -1.29 42.31 -11.95
N ALA A 367 -1.00 43.54 -11.50
CA ALA A 367 -1.36 44.77 -12.20
C ALA A 367 -0.69 44.92 -13.57
N ASN A 368 0.48 44.32 -13.78
CA ASN A 368 1.21 44.37 -15.06
C ASN A 368 0.73 43.31 -16.06
N LEU A 369 0.09 42.22 -15.61
CA LEU A 369 -0.31 41.12 -16.50
C LEU A 369 -1.17 41.53 -17.70
N PRO A 370 -2.09 42.51 -17.62
CA PRO A 370 -2.89 42.94 -18.77
C PRO A 370 -2.08 43.63 -19.89
N SER A 371 -0.94 44.25 -19.56
CA SER A 371 -0.12 45.03 -20.50
C SER A 371 0.94 44.20 -21.23
N LEU A 372 1.22 42.98 -20.77
CA LEU A 372 2.21 42.07 -21.38
C LEU A 372 1.88 41.71 -22.82
N GLY A 373 2.88 41.73 -23.68
CA GLY A 373 2.83 41.22 -25.04
C GLY A 373 3.02 39.69 -25.14
N PRO A 374 2.82 39.09 -26.32
CA PRO A 374 3.15 37.69 -26.56
C PRO A 374 4.64 37.40 -26.31
N GLY A 375 4.92 36.39 -25.48
CA GLY A 375 6.28 36.00 -25.11
C GLY A 375 6.89 36.82 -23.97
N GLU A 376 6.14 37.77 -23.40
CA GLU A 376 6.53 38.53 -22.21
C GLU A 376 5.89 37.92 -20.96
N PHE A 377 6.67 37.81 -19.90
CA PHE A 377 6.29 37.16 -18.64
C PHE A 377 6.79 37.95 -17.44
N GLU A 378 5.97 37.99 -16.40
CA GLU A 378 6.42 38.28 -15.04
C GLU A 378 6.92 36.95 -14.43
N LEU A 379 8.22 36.85 -14.20
CA LEU A 379 8.84 35.70 -13.56
C LEU A 379 9.04 35.97 -12.07
N PHE A 380 8.32 35.20 -11.26
CA PHE A 380 8.46 35.17 -9.81
C PHE A 380 9.19 33.89 -9.39
N SER A 381 10.34 34.00 -8.74
CA SER A 381 11.12 32.84 -8.29
C SER A 381 12.00 33.19 -7.09
N PRO A 382 11.52 32.99 -5.85
CA PRO A 382 12.27 33.33 -4.62
C PRO A 382 13.63 32.65 -4.50
N ASP A 383 13.81 31.50 -5.17
CA ASP A 383 15.09 30.78 -5.18
C ASP A 383 16.11 31.36 -6.18
N ALA A 384 15.69 32.27 -7.06
CA ALA A 384 16.53 32.91 -8.07
C ALA A 384 16.72 34.40 -7.80
N SER A 385 15.65 35.11 -7.41
CA SER A 385 15.68 36.53 -7.04
C SER A 385 14.57 36.85 -6.03
N ASN A 386 14.82 37.84 -5.17
CA ASN A 386 13.79 38.41 -4.31
C ASN A 386 12.90 39.40 -5.08
N GLU A 387 13.34 39.87 -6.25
CA GLU A 387 12.61 40.77 -7.12
C GLU A 387 11.94 40.02 -8.27
N VAL A 388 10.89 40.63 -8.82
CA VAL A 388 10.16 40.12 -9.97
C VAL A 388 10.96 40.40 -11.22
N ILE A 389 11.07 39.41 -12.10
CA ILE A 389 11.88 39.46 -13.30
C ILE A 389 10.96 39.68 -14.50
N HIS A 390 11.11 40.81 -15.19
CA HIS A 390 10.43 41.01 -16.47
C HIS A 390 11.21 40.26 -17.56
N LEU A 391 10.63 39.19 -18.07
CA LEU A 391 11.26 38.28 -19.01
C LEU A 391 10.60 38.39 -20.38
N ARG A 392 11.41 38.65 -21.40
CA ARG A 392 11.03 38.43 -22.80
C ARG A 392 11.70 37.18 -23.33
N THR A 393 10.89 36.18 -23.63
CA THR A 393 11.33 34.84 -24.05
C THR A 393 12.15 34.91 -25.34
N ARG A 394 13.25 34.16 -25.42
CA ARG A 394 13.96 33.95 -26.70
C ARG A 394 13.11 33.19 -27.70
N TRP A 395 13.50 33.23 -28.98
CA TRP A 395 12.90 32.37 -29.98
C TRP A 395 13.36 30.90 -29.83
N LEU A 396 12.57 29.98 -30.39
CA LEU A 396 12.78 28.54 -30.27
C LEU A 396 13.99 28.06 -31.07
N LEU A 397 14.61 26.96 -30.64
CA LEU A 397 15.58 26.25 -31.48
C LEU A 397 14.86 25.31 -32.46
N THR A 398 13.68 24.84 -32.07
CA THR A 398 12.82 23.93 -32.84
C THR A 398 11.71 24.68 -33.60
N PRO A 399 11.18 24.11 -34.71
CA PRO A 399 10.16 24.79 -35.52
C PRO A 399 8.86 25.11 -34.78
N HIS A 400 8.43 26.38 -34.85
CA HIS A 400 7.10 26.80 -34.40
C HIS A 400 6.03 26.53 -35.46
N GLY A 401 4.78 26.35 -35.06
CA GLY A 401 3.66 26.14 -35.97
C GLY A 401 2.47 25.44 -35.31
N SER A 402 1.46 25.11 -36.11
CA SER A 402 0.24 24.44 -35.66
C SER A 402 0.52 23.09 -34.98
N PRO A 403 -0.39 22.63 -34.10
CA PRO A 403 -0.29 21.29 -33.51
C PRO A 403 -0.13 20.21 -34.59
N LEU A 404 0.69 19.21 -34.28
CA LEU A 404 0.90 18.09 -35.20
C LEU A 404 -0.34 17.20 -35.25
N THR A 405 -0.52 16.57 -36.40
CA THR A 405 -1.54 15.53 -36.62
C THR A 405 -0.90 14.15 -36.65
N ASN A 406 -1.71 13.10 -36.57
CA ASN A 406 -1.21 11.71 -36.64
C ASN A 406 -0.41 11.43 -37.93
N LYS A 407 -0.69 12.15 -39.02
CA LYS A 407 0.01 12.01 -40.30
C LYS A 407 1.45 12.52 -40.26
N ASP A 408 1.77 13.41 -39.32
CA ASP A 408 3.09 14.01 -39.18
C ASP A 408 4.03 13.16 -38.31
N LEU A 409 3.47 12.32 -37.44
CA LEU A 409 4.22 11.52 -36.45
C LEU A 409 5.23 10.53 -37.07
N PRO A 410 4.94 9.88 -38.22
CA PRO A 410 5.90 8.96 -38.81
C PRO A 410 7.23 9.61 -39.22
N ALA A 411 7.19 10.89 -39.60
CA ALA A 411 8.39 11.64 -39.95
C ALA A 411 9.30 11.91 -38.74
N LEU A 412 8.74 11.93 -37.52
CA LEU A 412 9.47 12.19 -36.28
C LEU A 412 10.08 10.94 -35.65
N THR A 413 9.75 9.75 -36.17
CA THR A 413 10.09 8.47 -35.55
C THR A 413 10.84 7.58 -36.54
N PRO A 414 12.15 7.82 -36.76
CA PRO A 414 12.94 7.08 -37.75
C PRO A 414 12.99 5.59 -37.43
N LYS A 415 13.18 4.76 -38.46
CA LYS A 415 13.16 3.29 -38.36
C LYS A 415 14.04 2.74 -37.23
N SER A 416 15.26 3.26 -37.07
CA SER A 416 16.19 2.85 -36.02
C SER A 416 15.67 3.10 -34.60
N MET A 417 14.90 4.17 -34.40
CA MET A 417 14.25 4.48 -33.13
C MET A 417 13.07 3.54 -32.85
N ARG A 418 12.28 3.25 -33.88
CA ARG A 418 11.17 2.27 -33.80
C ARG A 418 11.67 0.87 -33.47
N GLU A 419 12.74 0.41 -34.14
CA GLU A 419 13.37 -0.88 -33.85
C GLU A 419 13.94 -0.95 -32.43
N TRP A 420 14.56 0.13 -31.96
CA TRP A 420 15.02 0.22 -30.57
C TRP A 420 13.86 0.11 -29.57
N ALA A 421 12.78 0.87 -29.77
CA ALA A 421 11.60 0.81 -28.90
C ALA A 421 10.95 -0.59 -28.95
N ALA A 422 10.83 -1.18 -30.15
CA ALA A 422 10.30 -2.51 -30.35
C ALA A 422 11.09 -3.61 -29.60
N GLY A 423 12.38 -3.39 -29.36
CA GLY A 423 13.21 -4.28 -28.53
C GLY A 423 12.76 -4.39 -27.07
N TYR A 424 11.92 -3.47 -26.60
CA TYR A 424 11.34 -3.46 -25.25
C TYR A 424 9.89 -3.95 -25.21
N ILE A 425 9.29 -4.26 -26.36
CA ILE A 425 8.00 -4.96 -26.41
C ILE A 425 8.23 -6.33 -25.77
N LYS A 426 7.70 -6.51 -24.56
CA LYS A 426 7.91 -7.73 -23.79
C LYS A 426 7.21 -8.88 -24.49
N ARG A 427 7.96 -9.97 -24.66
CA ARG A 427 7.39 -11.30 -24.88
C ARG A 427 7.38 -12.04 -23.54
N PRO A 428 6.42 -12.94 -23.31
CA PRO A 428 6.40 -13.86 -22.18
C PRO A 428 7.79 -14.29 -21.69
N PRO A 429 8.21 -13.97 -20.44
CA PRO A 429 9.35 -14.66 -19.86
C PRO A 429 8.96 -16.14 -19.66
N LYS A 430 9.80 -17.07 -20.15
CA LYS A 430 9.55 -18.54 -20.02
C LYS A 430 9.40 -19.04 -18.57
N ARG A 431 9.83 -18.24 -17.57
CA ARG A 431 9.69 -18.52 -16.14
C ARG A 431 9.44 -17.21 -15.39
N ILE A 432 8.33 -17.12 -14.66
CA ILE A 432 7.99 -16.00 -13.79
C ILE A 432 8.32 -16.40 -12.35
N LYS A 433 9.00 -15.52 -11.59
CA LYS A 433 9.23 -15.75 -10.17
C LYS A 433 7.92 -15.57 -9.41
N THR A 434 7.48 -16.60 -8.71
CA THR A 434 6.32 -16.54 -7.83
C THR A 434 6.72 -16.72 -6.37
N PRO A 435 5.93 -16.20 -5.41
CA PRO A 435 6.23 -16.35 -3.99
C PRO A 435 6.39 -17.83 -3.58
N SER A 436 7.49 -18.15 -2.92
CA SER A 436 7.92 -19.52 -2.59
C SER A 436 7.00 -20.28 -1.62
N TRP A 437 6.10 -19.60 -0.92
CA TRP A 437 5.21 -20.23 0.06
C TRP A 437 4.16 -21.16 -0.57
N LYS A 438 3.81 -20.98 -1.86
CA LYS A 438 2.94 -21.92 -2.60
C LYS A 438 3.63 -23.23 -2.97
N GLN A 439 4.93 -23.19 -3.28
CA GLN A 439 5.72 -24.40 -3.57
C GLN A 439 5.87 -25.33 -2.36
N ARG A 440 5.70 -24.80 -1.15
CA ARG A 440 5.65 -25.61 0.09
C ARG A 440 4.35 -26.40 0.27
N GLN A 441 3.35 -26.26 -0.61
CA GLN A 441 2.12 -27.05 -0.56
C GLN A 441 2.18 -28.36 -1.38
N GLY A 442 3.30 -28.67 -2.05
CA GLY A 442 3.44 -29.86 -2.91
C GLY A 442 4.30 -31.01 -2.37
N GLU A 443 5.12 -30.79 -1.33
CA GLU A 443 5.83 -31.85 -0.62
C GLU A 443 5.15 -32.08 0.73
N PRO A 444 4.87 -33.34 1.14
CA PRO A 444 4.44 -33.62 2.49
C PRO A 444 5.63 -33.39 3.43
N VAL A 445 5.93 -32.13 3.73
CA VAL A 445 6.73 -31.78 4.89
C VAL A 445 5.88 -32.19 6.09
N GLY A 446 6.22 -33.34 6.67
CA GLY A 446 5.64 -33.86 7.89
C GLY A 446 5.75 -32.81 8.99
N GLY A 447 4.64 -32.11 9.22
CA GLY A 447 4.57 -31.02 10.18
C GLY A 447 3.37 -30.14 9.86
N LYS A 448 2.17 -30.63 10.19
CA LYS A 448 0.98 -29.78 10.20
C LYS A 448 1.28 -28.58 11.11
N PRO A 449 1.03 -27.33 10.68
CA PRO A 449 0.97 -26.24 11.63
C PRO A 449 -0.22 -26.52 12.56
N GLU A 450 0.10 -26.92 13.79
CA GLU A 450 -0.88 -27.05 14.86
C GLU A 450 -1.40 -25.63 15.15
N LEU A 451 -2.52 -25.30 14.51
CA LEU A 451 -3.35 -24.16 14.85
C LEU A 451 -3.68 -24.22 16.35
N MET A 452 -3.69 -23.04 16.96
CA MET A 452 -3.83 -22.62 18.36
C MET A 452 -5.02 -23.22 19.16
N HIS A 453 -5.37 -24.48 18.95
CA HIS A 453 -6.43 -25.23 19.63
C HIS A 453 -6.14 -26.74 19.72
N SER A 454 -4.92 -27.20 19.45
CA SER A 454 -4.48 -28.54 19.87
C SER A 454 -4.21 -28.52 21.38
N PHE A 455 -4.78 -29.47 22.12
CA PHE A 455 -4.27 -29.78 23.46
C PHE A 455 -2.79 -30.14 23.30
N PRO A 456 -1.84 -29.37 23.87
CA PRO A 456 -0.45 -29.66 23.67
C PRO A 456 -0.11 -30.90 24.48
N THR A 457 0.38 -31.95 23.81
CA THR A 457 1.43 -32.74 24.46
C THR A 457 2.59 -31.78 24.70
N LEU A 458 3.21 -31.84 25.88
CA LEU A 458 4.27 -30.97 26.42
C LEU A 458 5.49 -30.67 25.50
N GLY A 459 5.50 -31.10 24.24
CA GLY A 459 6.55 -30.89 23.25
C GLY A 459 6.29 -29.85 22.14
N GLY A 460 5.08 -29.33 21.91
CA GLY A 460 4.76 -28.63 20.63
C GLY A 460 4.45 -27.12 20.63
N ALA A 461 4.07 -26.51 21.75
CA ALA A 461 3.55 -25.13 21.73
C ALA A 461 4.63 -24.04 21.50
N GLU A 462 4.41 -23.14 20.53
CA GLU A 462 5.25 -21.97 20.20
C GLU A 462 4.74 -20.63 20.79
N ASP A 463 3.56 -20.61 21.42
CA ASP A 463 2.91 -19.40 21.98
C ASP A 463 2.79 -19.49 23.52
N PRO A 464 3.21 -18.46 24.27
CA PRO A 464 3.07 -18.40 25.74
C PRO A 464 1.66 -18.68 26.26
N MET A 465 0.61 -18.23 25.57
CA MET A 465 -0.78 -18.45 25.96
C MET A 465 -1.17 -19.94 25.87
N GLN A 466 -0.63 -20.67 24.89
CA GLN A 466 -0.88 -22.11 24.74
C GLN A 466 -0.22 -22.93 25.84
N VAL A 467 1.00 -22.55 26.26
CA VAL A 467 1.71 -23.19 27.37
C VAL A 467 0.92 -23.04 28.66
N LEU A 468 0.39 -21.85 28.94
CA LEU A 468 -0.45 -21.56 30.09
C LEU A 468 -1.76 -22.36 30.07
N LEU A 469 -2.44 -22.43 28.93
CA LEU A 469 -3.67 -23.22 28.76
C LEU A 469 -3.42 -24.71 29.00
N SER A 470 -2.32 -25.26 28.48
CA SER A 470 -1.98 -26.68 28.68
C SER A 470 -1.69 -27.02 30.14
N THR A 471 -0.98 -26.12 30.82
CA THR A 471 -0.63 -26.27 32.24
C THR A 471 -1.88 -26.18 33.12
N THR A 472 -2.76 -25.22 32.82
CA THR A 472 -4.02 -25.01 33.56
C THR A 472 -4.95 -26.20 33.39
N ASN A 473 -5.07 -26.71 32.17
CA ASN A 473 -5.92 -27.87 31.89
C ASN A 473 -5.40 -29.11 32.65
N LEU A 474 -4.08 -29.37 32.63
CA LEU A 474 -3.49 -30.47 33.39
C LEU A 474 -3.77 -30.36 34.90
N LEU A 475 -3.59 -29.15 35.45
CA LEU A 475 -3.82 -28.91 36.87
C LEU A 475 -5.31 -29.08 37.25
N SER A 476 -6.21 -28.60 36.40
CA SER A 476 -7.66 -28.73 36.59
C SER A 476 -8.10 -30.18 36.60
N ILE A 477 -7.48 -31.01 35.75
CA ILE A 477 -7.71 -32.46 35.70
C ILE A 477 -7.30 -33.10 37.03
N ILE A 478 -6.09 -32.79 37.51
CA ILE A 478 -5.60 -33.30 38.80
C ILE A 478 -6.53 -32.88 39.93
N THR A 479 -6.95 -31.61 39.97
CA THR A 479 -7.90 -31.09 40.96
C THR A 479 -9.23 -31.80 40.91
N LEU A 480 -9.80 -32.05 39.72
CA LEU A 480 -11.06 -32.78 39.57
C LEU A 480 -10.97 -34.21 40.10
N PHE A 481 -9.89 -34.93 39.82
CA PHE A 481 -9.70 -36.28 40.36
C PHE A 481 -9.61 -36.29 41.89
N ILE A 482 -8.82 -35.38 42.46
CA ILE A 482 -8.68 -35.25 43.92
C ILE A 482 -10.02 -34.87 44.57
N THR A 483 -10.75 -33.93 43.97
CA THR A 483 -12.05 -33.46 44.46
C THR A 483 -13.10 -34.58 44.41
N THR A 484 -13.16 -35.33 43.31
CA THR A 484 -14.09 -36.46 43.18
C THR A 484 -13.80 -37.58 44.17
N TYR A 485 -12.51 -37.85 44.44
CA TYR A 485 -12.12 -38.79 45.50
C TYR A 485 -12.58 -38.32 46.88
N PHE A 486 -12.35 -37.03 47.20
CA PHE A 486 -12.74 -36.46 48.48
C PHE A 486 -14.26 -36.43 48.70
N LEU A 487 -15.03 -35.99 47.70
CA LEU A 487 -16.50 -36.04 47.74
C LEU A 487 -17.04 -37.46 47.92
N GLY A 488 -16.32 -38.47 47.42
CA GLY A 488 -16.65 -39.87 47.65
C GLY A 488 -16.41 -40.30 49.11
N GLN A 489 -15.31 -39.86 49.72
CA GLN A 489 -15.04 -40.10 51.15
C GLN A 489 -16.10 -39.43 52.03
N SER A 490 -16.41 -38.15 51.81
CA SER A 490 -17.43 -37.43 52.58
C SER A 490 -18.85 -38.02 52.41
N TYR A 491 -19.14 -38.68 51.30
CA TYR A 491 -20.37 -39.47 51.15
C TYR A 491 -20.35 -40.74 52.01
N ILE A 492 -19.23 -41.47 52.01
CA ILE A 492 -19.05 -42.67 52.85
C ILE A 492 -19.16 -42.32 54.34
N ASP A 493 -18.65 -41.15 54.72
CA ASP A 493 -18.72 -40.61 56.08
C ASP A 493 -20.12 -40.06 56.46
N GLY A 494 -21.06 -40.04 55.50
CA GLY A 494 -22.45 -39.65 55.71
C GLY A 494 -22.71 -38.13 55.73
N GLU A 495 -21.70 -37.32 55.40
CA GLU A 495 -21.77 -35.86 55.46
C GLU A 495 -22.41 -35.25 54.20
N LEU A 496 -22.45 -35.99 53.10
CA LEU A 496 -22.90 -35.49 51.79
C LEU A 496 -23.96 -36.36 51.12
N ASN A 497 -24.81 -35.73 50.31
CA ASN A 497 -25.75 -36.44 49.44
C ASN A 497 -25.01 -37.09 48.26
N ILE A 498 -25.38 -38.33 47.92
CA ILE A 498 -24.84 -39.12 46.80
C ILE A 498 -24.83 -38.34 45.47
N ALA A 499 -25.74 -37.39 45.27
CA ALA A 499 -25.81 -36.56 44.08
C ALA A 499 -24.48 -35.82 43.78
N TRP A 500 -23.78 -35.31 44.80
CA TRP A 500 -22.53 -34.57 44.61
C TRP A 500 -21.39 -35.48 44.16
N MET A 501 -21.33 -36.69 44.70
CA MET A 501 -20.39 -37.73 44.27
C MET A 501 -20.68 -38.18 42.83
N ILE A 502 -21.96 -38.37 42.48
CA ILE A 502 -22.36 -38.78 41.13
C ILE A 502 -21.99 -37.70 40.10
N ILE A 503 -22.29 -36.43 40.38
CA ILE A 503 -21.98 -35.34 39.44
C ILE A 503 -20.45 -35.19 39.27
N GLY A 504 -19.69 -35.19 40.37
CA GLY A 504 -18.22 -35.16 40.31
C GLY A 504 -17.63 -36.35 39.56
N GLY A 505 -18.16 -37.56 39.79
CA GLY A 505 -17.77 -38.78 39.10
C GLY A 505 -18.03 -38.75 37.60
N VAL A 506 -19.22 -38.28 37.18
CA VAL A 506 -19.60 -38.14 35.77
C VAL A 506 -18.69 -37.14 35.05
N ILE A 507 -18.40 -35.99 35.68
CA ILE A 507 -17.53 -34.96 35.09
C ILE A 507 -16.10 -35.48 34.93
N SER A 508 -15.55 -36.15 35.96
CA SER A 508 -14.21 -36.75 35.89
C SER A 508 -14.13 -37.88 34.85
N LEU A 509 -15.17 -38.72 34.73
CA LEU A 509 -15.23 -39.80 33.74
C LEU A 509 -15.31 -39.26 32.30
N LEU A 510 -16.18 -38.27 32.06
CA LEU A 510 -16.28 -37.62 30.74
C LEU A 510 -14.92 -37.04 30.31
N LEU A 511 -14.21 -36.45 31.25
CA LEU A 511 -12.89 -35.89 31.00
C LEU A 511 -11.83 -36.98 30.73
N ALA A 512 -11.84 -38.09 31.46
CA ALA A 512 -10.95 -39.23 31.21
C ALA A 512 -11.17 -39.83 29.82
N VAL A 513 -12.44 -39.94 29.38
CA VAL A 513 -12.81 -40.39 28.04
C VAL A 513 -12.30 -39.42 26.97
N LEU A 514 -12.48 -38.11 27.16
CA LEU A 514 -11.99 -37.10 26.21
C LEU A 514 -10.47 -37.13 26.05
N LEU A 515 -9.72 -37.28 27.15
CA LEU A 515 -8.26 -37.41 27.11
C LEU A 515 -7.83 -38.68 26.39
N SER A 516 -8.48 -39.81 26.69
CA SER A 516 -8.20 -41.09 26.06
C SER A 516 -8.48 -41.04 24.56
N LEU A 517 -9.61 -40.44 24.16
CA LEU A 517 -9.98 -40.25 22.77
C LEU A 517 -9.00 -39.32 22.05
N SER A 518 -8.56 -38.24 22.71
CA SER A 518 -7.57 -37.30 22.16
C SER A 518 -6.19 -37.94 21.98
N TYR A 519 -5.80 -38.84 22.88
CA TYR A 519 -4.55 -39.60 22.81
C TYR A 519 -4.60 -40.70 21.75
N LEU A 520 -5.70 -41.45 21.65
CA LEU A 520 -5.88 -42.51 20.65
C LEU A 520 -5.95 -41.98 19.22
N LEU A 521 -6.53 -40.78 19.04
CA LEU A 521 -6.63 -40.12 17.73
C LEU A 521 -5.36 -39.38 17.32
N LYS A 522 -4.22 -39.62 17.98
CA LYS A 522 -2.93 -38.99 17.69
C LYS A 522 -2.37 -39.54 16.36
N GLY A 523 -2.79 -38.95 15.25
CA GLY A 523 -2.33 -39.26 13.89
C GLY A 523 -3.39 -39.04 12.80
N GLU A 524 -4.67 -39.18 13.15
CA GLU A 524 -5.79 -39.08 12.21
C GLU A 524 -6.36 -37.64 12.18
N GLY A 525 -5.81 -36.81 11.29
CA GLY A 525 -6.04 -35.36 11.27
C GLY A 525 -7.48 -34.86 11.21
N GLU A 526 -8.42 -35.62 10.64
CA GLU A 526 -9.79 -35.16 10.42
C GLU A 526 -10.77 -35.63 11.51
N LEU A 527 -10.53 -36.81 12.10
CA LEU A 527 -11.29 -37.30 13.26
C LEU A 527 -10.83 -36.65 14.57
N ALA A 528 -9.51 -36.46 14.72
CA ALA A 528 -8.95 -35.76 15.86
C ALA A 528 -9.48 -34.32 15.97
N SER A 529 -9.65 -33.61 14.85
CA SER A 529 -10.14 -32.23 14.85
C SER A 529 -11.62 -32.14 15.21
N LYS A 530 -12.48 -33.05 14.72
CA LYS A 530 -13.91 -33.12 15.08
C LYS A 530 -14.15 -33.43 16.56
N VAL A 531 -13.37 -34.34 17.14
CA VAL A 531 -13.42 -34.66 18.57
C VAL A 531 -12.95 -33.48 19.42
N ARG A 532 -11.90 -32.77 18.99
CA ARG A 532 -11.32 -31.62 19.70
C ARG A 532 -12.19 -30.36 19.61
N LEU A 533 -12.89 -30.11 18.51
CA LEU A 533 -13.83 -28.96 18.40
C LEU A 533 -15.00 -29.05 19.41
N ARG A 534 -15.39 -30.27 19.78
CA ARG A 534 -16.47 -30.52 20.76
C ARG A 534 -15.99 -30.39 22.22
N SER A 535 -14.68 -30.28 22.49
CA SER A 535 -14.14 -30.20 23.85
C SER A 535 -14.33 -28.83 24.52
N ARG A 536 -14.58 -27.76 23.75
CA ARG A 536 -14.77 -26.39 24.27
C ARG A 536 -15.95 -26.24 25.23
N GLY A 537 -17.04 -26.98 24.97
CA GLY A 537 -18.19 -27.00 25.88
C GLY A 537 -17.84 -27.59 27.24
N PHE A 538 -16.85 -28.48 27.30
CA PHE A 538 -16.43 -29.13 28.54
C PHE A 538 -15.59 -28.23 29.45
N GLU A 539 -14.80 -27.30 28.90
CA GLU A 539 -14.04 -26.32 29.72
C GLU A 539 -14.97 -25.44 30.55
N TRP A 540 -16.10 -25.02 29.99
CA TRP A 540 -17.14 -24.29 30.72
C TRP A 540 -17.84 -25.14 31.79
N ILE A 541 -18.05 -26.43 31.52
CA ILE A 541 -18.61 -27.38 32.50
C ILE A 541 -17.63 -27.57 33.67
N ILE A 542 -16.34 -27.74 33.38
CA ILE A 542 -15.28 -27.89 34.40
C ILE A 542 -15.16 -26.63 35.25
N LEU A 543 -15.13 -25.45 34.61
CA LEU A 543 -15.11 -24.16 35.29
C LEU A 543 -16.33 -24.03 36.21
N GLY A 544 -17.53 -24.27 35.68
CA GLY A 544 -18.78 -24.19 36.47
C GLY A 544 -18.78 -25.16 37.65
N TRP A 545 -18.24 -26.37 37.46
CA TRP A 545 -18.15 -27.35 38.54
C TRP A 545 -17.14 -26.97 39.61
N ILE A 546 -15.92 -26.54 39.23
CA ILE A 546 -14.90 -26.11 40.18
C ILE A 546 -15.36 -24.88 40.97
N TRP A 547 -16.06 -23.95 40.33
CA TRP A 547 -16.74 -22.85 41.02
C TRP A 547 -17.80 -23.34 41.99
N SER A 548 -18.60 -24.34 41.59
CA SER A 548 -19.62 -24.92 42.48
C SER A 548 -18.99 -25.55 43.71
N VAL A 549 -17.90 -26.32 43.54
CA VAL A 549 -17.13 -26.93 44.63
C VAL A 549 -16.51 -25.87 45.54
N TRP A 550 -15.98 -24.79 44.99
CA TRP A 550 -15.45 -23.68 45.78
C TRP A 550 -16.57 -22.96 46.57
N ILE A 551 -17.74 -22.73 45.96
CA ILE A 551 -18.89 -22.09 46.61
C ILE A 551 -19.41 -22.93 47.77
N ILE A 552 -19.59 -24.25 47.59
CA ILE A 552 -20.11 -25.10 48.69
C ILE A 552 -19.18 -25.09 49.90
N HIS A 553 -17.87 -24.94 49.71
CA HIS A 553 -16.94 -24.75 50.81
C HIS A 553 -17.08 -23.37 51.46
N LYS A 554 -17.26 -22.31 50.66
CA LYS A 554 -17.43 -20.95 51.17
C LYS A 554 -18.70 -20.70 51.97
N VAL A 555 -19.76 -21.46 51.70
CA VAL A 555 -21.03 -21.37 52.44
C VAL A 555 -21.08 -22.41 53.58
N ASP A 556 -19.92 -22.97 53.97
CA ASP A 556 -19.77 -23.99 55.03
C ASP A 556 -20.68 -25.22 54.84
N PHE A 557 -21.04 -25.52 53.59
CA PHE A 557 -21.85 -26.68 53.24
C PHE A 557 -21.02 -27.96 53.20
N VAL A 558 -19.74 -27.86 52.80
CA VAL A 558 -18.75 -28.96 52.79
C VAL A 558 -17.37 -28.43 53.17
N ASP A 559 -16.74 -28.99 54.21
CA ASP A 559 -15.34 -28.70 54.49
C ASP A 559 -14.42 -29.51 53.55
N LEU A 560 -13.76 -28.83 52.62
CA LEU A 560 -12.84 -29.45 51.68
C LEU A 560 -11.44 -29.66 52.29
N GLY A 561 -11.18 -29.17 53.50
CA GLY A 561 -9.90 -29.31 54.19
C GLY A 561 -8.70 -28.93 53.30
N TRP A 562 -7.76 -29.86 53.14
CA TRP A 562 -6.57 -29.63 52.30
C TRP A 562 -6.87 -29.57 50.79
N VAL A 563 -8.00 -30.12 50.34
CA VAL A 563 -8.43 -30.13 48.93
C VAL A 563 -8.91 -28.74 48.48
N TYR A 564 -9.29 -27.88 49.43
CA TYR A 564 -9.65 -26.49 49.15
C TYR A 564 -8.53 -25.73 48.43
N PHE A 565 -7.28 -25.98 48.79
CA PHE A 565 -6.14 -25.26 48.22
C PHE A 565 -5.94 -25.57 46.72
N PRO A 566 -5.88 -26.85 46.26
CA PRO A 566 -5.93 -27.20 44.85
C PRO A 566 -7.16 -26.67 44.10
N VAL A 567 -8.34 -26.66 44.75
CA VAL A 567 -9.58 -26.13 44.15
C VAL A 567 -9.46 -24.63 43.90
N MET A 568 -8.96 -23.86 44.88
CA MET A 568 -8.75 -22.42 44.76
C MET A 568 -7.76 -22.07 43.65
N ILE A 569 -6.65 -22.81 43.55
CA ILE A 569 -5.64 -22.63 42.51
C ILE A 569 -6.26 -22.85 41.13
N SER A 570 -6.90 -24.00 40.91
CA SER A 570 -7.49 -24.34 39.61
C SER A 570 -8.65 -23.41 39.26
N GLN A 571 -9.48 -23.02 40.24
CA GLN A 571 -10.54 -22.03 40.07
C GLN A 571 -9.98 -20.69 39.58
N THR A 572 -8.91 -20.21 40.20
CA THR A 572 -8.28 -18.93 39.86
C THR A 572 -7.70 -18.96 38.45
N LEU A 573 -6.93 -19.99 38.13
CA LEU A 573 -6.28 -20.13 36.83
C LEU A 573 -7.33 -20.27 35.71
N LEU A 574 -8.27 -21.22 35.83
CA LEU A 574 -9.32 -21.41 34.82
C LEU A 574 -10.14 -20.15 34.57
N THR A 575 -10.50 -19.42 35.62
CA THR A 575 -11.29 -18.18 35.47
C THR A 575 -10.51 -17.12 34.71
N VAL A 576 -9.27 -16.86 35.12
CA VAL A 576 -8.44 -15.83 34.48
C VAL A 576 -8.14 -16.20 33.02
N PHE A 577 -7.88 -17.47 32.72
CA PHE A 577 -7.57 -17.88 31.35
C PHE A 577 -8.78 -17.90 30.42
N VAL A 578 -9.97 -18.26 30.91
CA VAL A 578 -11.20 -18.13 30.11
C VAL A 578 -11.48 -16.65 29.79
N ILE A 579 -11.25 -15.74 30.75
CA ILE A 579 -11.37 -14.29 30.53
C ILE A 579 -10.33 -13.81 29.50
N LEU A 580 -9.07 -14.24 29.64
CA LEU A 580 -8.01 -13.90 28.71
C LEU A 580 -8.28 -14.40 27.29
N GLU A 581 -8.74 -15.64 27.15
CA GLU A 581 -9.13 -16.23 25.87
C GLU A 581 -10.28 -15.44 25.23
N TYR A 582 -11.27 -15.04 26.03
CA TYR A 582 -12.38 -14.21 25.56
C TYR A 582 -11.93 -12.81 25.15
N ILE A 583 -11.07 -12.15 25.93
CA ILE A 583 -10.49 -10.85 25.59
C ILE A 583 -9.64 -10.94 24.32
N HIS A 584 -8.86 -12.01 24.17
CA HIS A 584 -8.07 -12.28 22.97
C HIS A 584 -8.97 -12.45 21.75
N LYS A 585 -10.06 -13.24 21.86
CA LYS A 585 -11.07 -13.38 20.81
C LYS A 585 -11.73 -12.05 20.45
N LEU A 586 -12.07 -11.21 21.45
CA LEU A 586 -12.63 -9.88 21.23
C LEU A 586 -11.62 -8.89 20.61
N ARG A 587 -10.33 -8.99 20.94
CA ARG A 587 -9.28 -8.19 20.30
C ARG A 587 -9.09 -8.62 18.85
N LEU A 588 -9.02 -9.92 18.58
CA LEU A 588 -9.01 -10.45 17.22
C LEU A 588 -10.27 -9.99 16.45
N ALA A 589 -11.42 -9.92 17.11
CA ALA A 589 -12.64 -9.38 16.51
C ALA A 589 -12.52 -7.92 16.04
N LYS A 590 -11.80 -7.09 16.79
CA LYS A 590 -11.62 -5.66 16.53
C LYS A 590 -10.50 -5.36 15.54
N ILE A 591 -9.57 -6.28 15.37
CA ILE A 591 -8.53 -6.18 14.35
C ILE A 591 -9.21 -6.46 12.99
N SER A 592 -9.56 -5.39 12.27
CA SER A 592 -10.09 -5.47 10.92
C SER A 592 -8.94 -5.44 9.92
N PHE A 593 -8.72 -6.56 9.24
CA PHE A 593 -7.83 -6.64 8.09
C PHE A 593 -8.67 -6.87 6.84
N GLY A 594 -8.64 -5.93 5.91
CA GLY A 594 -9.41 -6.04 4.65
C GLY A 594 -10.93 -5.94 4.80
N GLY A 595 -11.43 -5.18 5.79
CA GLY A 595 -12.86 -4.87 5.93
C GLY A 595 -13.72 -5.94 6.63
N GLU A 596 -13.14 -7.07 7.04
CA GLU A 596 -13.82 -8.06 7.90
C GLU A 596 -13.09 -8.28 9.23
N SER A 597 -13.86 -8.63 10.26
CA SER A 597 -13.38 -9.02 11.58
C SER A 597 -12.72 -10.41 11.51
N LEU A 598 -11.54 -10.60 12.11
CA LEU A 598 -10.86 -11.91 12.13
C LEU A 598 -11.77 -13.05 12.61
N LEU A 599 -12.72 -12.78 13.52
CA LEU A 599 -13.68 -13.76 14.01
C LEU A 599 -14.55 -14.38 12.90
N ARG A 600 -14.90 -13.64 11.84
CA ARG A 600 -15.72 -14.17 10.74
C ARG A 600 -14.95 -15.15 9.84
N ARG A 601 -13.62 -15.01 9.79
CA ARG A 601 -12.73 -15.99 9.12
C ARG A 601 -12.46 -17.22 9.99
N PHE A 602 -12.61 -17.09 11.33
CA PHE A 602 -12.52 -18.20 12.27
C PHE A 602 -13.73 -19.14 12.27
N ASP A 603 -14.91 -18.71 11.80
CA ASP A 603 -16.05 -19.64 11.61
C ASP A 603 -15.92 -20.42 10.29
N ASN A 604 -15.24 -19.85 9.28
CA ASN A 604 -14.94 -20.47 8.00
C ASN A 604 -13.58 -21.18 8.02
N ILE A 605 -13.36 -22.08 8.98
CA ILE A 605 -12.11 -22.86 9.07
C ILE A 605 -12.16 -24.02 8.08
N ARG A 606 -11.38 -23.90 6.99
CA ARG A 606 -10.67 -25.08 6.50
C ARG A 606 -9.22 -24.89 6.05
N SER A 607 -8.65 -23.72 5.72
CA SER A 607 -7.26 -23.75 5.21
C SER A 607 -6.39 -22.48 5.04
N SER A 608 -6.70 -21.27 5.51
CA SER A 608 -5.76 -20.16 5.25
C SER A 608 -5.73 -19.06 6.33
N LEU A 609 -4.86 -19.24 7.31
CA LEU A 609 -4.26 -18.12 8.05
C LEU A 609 -2.85 -17.92 7.48
N THR A 610 -2.55 -16.69 7.07
CA THR A 610 -1.24 -16.31 6.53
C THR A 610 -0.21 -16.19 7.66
N ASP A 611 1.08 -16.39 7.36
CA ASP A 611 2.16 -16.24 8.35
C ASP A 611 2.18 -14.84 9.00
N VAL A 612 1.70 -13.82 8.29
CA VAL A 612 1.54 -12.45 8.80
C VAL A 612 0.42 -12.36 9.83
N GLU A 613 -0.73 -13.00 9.58
CA GLU A 613 -1.84 -13.09 10.54
C GLU A 613 -1.45 -13.91 11.77
N ILE A 614 -0.68 -14.99 11.59
CA ILE A 614 -0.13 -15.81 12.69
C ILE A 614 0.85 -14.98 13.53
N LYS A 615 1.75 -14.23 12.89
CA LYS A 615 2.72 -13.37 13.60
C LYS A 615 2.04 -12.21 14.32
N SER A 616 0.98 -11.63 13.72
CA SER A 616 0.17 -10.59 14.35
C SER A 616 -0.65 -11.13 15.52
N ALA A 617 -1.23 -12.32 15.40
CA ALA A 617 -1.95 -12.98 16.49
C ALA A 617 -1.00 -13.35 17.64
N LYS A 618 0.19 -13.87 17.32
CA LYS A 618 1.24 -14.17 18.30
C LYS A 618 1.73 -12.91 19.02
N SER A 619 1.99 -11.83 18.29
CA SER A 619 2.36 -10.55 18.88
C SER A 619 1.24 -9.97 19.77
N SER A 620 -0.03 -10.13 19.37
CA SER A 620 -1.18 -9.72 20.19
C SER A 620 -1.30 -10.55 21.48
N SER A 621 -1.04 -11.85 21.40
CA SER A 621 -0.99 -12.78 22.53
C SER A 621 0.12 -12.39 23.52
N GLU A 622 1.34 -12.13 23.01
CA GLU A 622 2.48 -11.69 23.82
C GLU A 622 2.24 -10.34 24.49
N GLU A 623 1.64 -9.37 23.77
CA GLU A 623 1.30 -8.06 24.32
C GLU A 623 0.22 -8.16 25.41
N LEU A 624 -0.82 -8.97 25.18
CA LEU A 624 -1.84 -9.26 26.19
C LEU A 624 -1.21 -9.86 27.45
N MET A 625 -0.31 -10.83 27.28
CA MET A 625 0.35 -11.49 28.40
C MET A 625 1.26 -10.57 29.19
N ASN A 626 2.05 -9.73 28.52
CA ASN A 626 2.90 -8.76 29.20
C ASN A 626 2.08 -7.74 30.00
N ARG A 627 0.96 -7.25 29.47
CA ARG A 627 0.08 -6.31 30.19
C ARG A 627 -0.59 -6.96 31.40
N PHE A 628 -1.04 -8.21 31.27
CA PHE A 628 -1.63 -8.94 32.39
C PHE A 628 -0.61 -9.29 33.47
N GLY A 629 0.59 -9.72 33.09
CA GLY A 629 1.69 -9.95 34.02
C GLY A 629 2.04 -8.68 34.81
N LEU A 630 2.16 -7.54 34.11
CA LEU A 630 2.43 -6.26 34.75
C LEU A 630 1.31 -5.83 35.71
N LEU A 631 0.04 -6.07 35.36
CA LEU A 631 -1.09 -5.83 36.26
C LEU A 631 -1.01 -6.70 37.51
N THR A 632 -0.78 -8.02 37.37
CA THR A 632 -0.69 -8.92 38.52
C THR A 632 0.48 -8.55 39.42
N THR A 633 1.65 -8.25 38.86
CA THR A 633 2.82 -7.80 39.64
C THR A 633 2.56 -6.48 40.35
N THR A 634 1.85 -5.54 39.72
CA THR A 634 1.47 -4.28 40.36
C THR A 634 0.52 -4.51 41.54
N LEU A 635 -0.45 -5.42 41.39
CA LEU A 635 -1.37 -5.80 42.47
C LEU A 635 -0.65 -6.52 43.61
N THR A 636 0.30 -7.41 43.30
CA THR A 636 1.14 -8.09 44.29
C THR A 636 1.99 -7.09 45.06
N LEU A 637 2.67 -6.17 44.37
CA LEU A 637 3.45 -5.10 45.02
C LEU A 637 2.57 -4.19 45.88
N GLY A 638 1.37 -3.86 45.41
CA GLY A 638 0.38 -3.10 46.18
C GLY A 638 -0.06 -3.83 47.44
N LEU A 639 -0.31 -5.15 47.35
CA LEU A 639 -0.64 -5.97 48.51
C LEU A 639 0.52 -6.03 49.50
N ILE A 640 1.75 -6.25 49.03
CA ILE A 640 2.95 -6.26 49.88
C ILE A 640 3.15 -4.91 50.56
N ALA A 641 3.02 -3.80 49.81
CA ALA A 641 3.11 -2.46 50.38
C ALA A 641 2.01 -2.21 51.42
N ASN A 642 0.78 -2.67 51.17
CA ASN A 642 -0.30 -2.57 52.14
C ASN A 642 0.02 -3.34 53.43
N LEU A 643 0.44 -4.60 53.33
CA LEU A 643 0.83 -5.42 54.48
C LEU A 643 1.99 -4.77 55.28
N LEU A 644 2.97 -4.19 54.59
CA LEU A 644 4.09 -3.48 55.22
C LEU A 644 3.67 -2.17 55.89
N LEU A 645 2.69 -1.44 55.34
CA LEU A 645 2.23 -0.15 55.84
C LEU A 645 1.21 -0.27 56.97
N THR A 646 0.31 -1.26 56.90
CA THR A 646 -0.75 -1.47 57.91
C THR A 646 -0.28 -2.35 59.06
N GLY A 647 0.80 -3.12 58.87
CA GLY A 647 1.26 -4.12 59.84
C GLY A 647 0.29 -5.28 60.01
N GLU A 648 -0.70 -5.41 59.12
CA GLU A 648 -1.62 -6.55 59.09
C GLU A 648 -0.87 -7.81 58.62
N ASP A 649 -1.13 -8.93 59.29
CA ASP A 649 -0.64 -10.23 58.85
C ASP A 649 -1.68 -10.90 57.93
N LEU A 650 -1.27 -11.92 57.17
CA LEU A 650 -2.12 -12.76 56.31
C LEU A 650 -3.10 -13.65 57.12
N SER A 651 -3.44 -13.24 58.34
CA SER A 651 -4.39 -13.90 59.23
C SER A 651 -5.85 -13.59 58.85
N SER A 652 -6.11 -12.49 58.15
CA SER A 652 -7.45 -12.20 57.64
C SER A 652 -7.77 -13.12 56.45
N GLY A 653 -8.91 -13.82 56.52
CA GLY A 653 -9.29 -14.83 55.52
C GLY A 653 -9.36 -14.29 54.09
N LEU A 654 -9.68 -12.99 53.94
CA LEU A 654 -9.77 -12.31 52.65
C LEU A 654 -8.39 -11.92 52.09
N LEU A 655 -7.47 -11.37 52.89
CA LEU A 655 -6.11 -11.05 52.43
C LEU A 655 -5.32 -12.31 52.10
N ARG A 656 -5.48 -13.38 52.90
CA ARG A 656 -4.88 -14.68 52.62
C ARG A 656 -5.33 -15.23 51.28
N GLU A 657 -6.62 -15.16 50.99
CA GLU A 657 -7.17 -15.64 49.73
C GLU A 657 -6.69 -14.80 48.54
N ILE A 658 -6.70 -13.47 48.64
CA ILE A 658 -6.17 -12.58 47.60
C ILE A 658 -4.67 -12.86 47.35
N GLY A 659 -3.89 -13.03 48.42
CA GLY A 659 -2.47 -13.35 48.33
C GLY A 659 -2.21 -14.68 47.61
N VAL A 660 -2.92 -15.75 47.98
CA VAL A 660 -2.80 -17.05 47.31
C VAL A 660 -3.16 -16.94 45.83
N ARG A 661 -4.21 -16.19 45.47
CA ARG A 661 -4.61 -15.99 44.07
C ARG A 661 -3.54 -15.25 43.25
N LEU A 662 -2.95 -14.19 43.79
CA LEU A 662 -1.91 -13.42 43.11
C LEU A 662 -0.63 -14.24 42.92
N VAL A 663 -0.17 -14.94 43.96
CA VAL A 663 1.00 -15.83 43.89
C VAL A 663 0.77 -16.97 42.89
N THR A 664 -0.44 -17.51 42.84
CA THR A 664 -0.83 -18.54 41.87
C THR A 664 -0.70 -18.03 40.43
N LEU A 665 -1.16 -16.80 40.16
CA LEU A 665 -1.06 -16.19 38.83
C LEU A 665 0.40 -15.89 38.46
N GLU A 666 1.19 -15.33 39.37
CA GLU A 666 2.62 -15.08 39.13
C GLU A 666 3.40 -16.38 38.88
N GLY A 667 3.14 -17.43 39.67
CA GLY A 667 3.75 -18.75 39.47
C GLY A 667 3.45 -19.33 38.09
N ALA A 668 2.20 -19.17 37.60
CA ALA A 668 1.82 -19.60 36.26
C ALA A 668 2.56 -18.80 35.17
N PHE A 669 2.67 -17.47 35.31
CA PHE A 669 3.39 -16.63 34.35
C PHE A 669 4.89 -16.90 34.32
N LEU A 670 5.50 -17.13 35.48
CA LEU A 670 6.91 -17.52 35.58
C LEU A 670 7.16 -18.86 34.90
N LEU A 671 6.31 -19.86 35.15
CA LEU A 671 6.43 -21.16 34.50
C LEU A 671 6.33 -21.06 32.97
N SER A 672 5.38 -20.25 32.46
CA SER A 672 5.25 -19.98 31.02
C SER A 672 6.51 -19.34 30.44
N SER A 673 7.07 -18.36 31.14
CA SER A 673 8.28 -17.65 30.73
C SER A 673 9.50 -18.57 30.72
N VAL A 674 9.66 -19.41 31.75
CA VAL A 674 10.76 -20.40 31.83
C VAL A 674 10.65 -21.44 30.71
N ILE A 675 9.46 -21.97 30.43
CA ILE A 675 9.25 -22.93 29.34
C ILE A 675 9.55 -22.28 27.98
N SER A 676 9.17 -21.02 27.79
CA SER A 676 9.49 -20.26 26.57
C SER A 676 11.02 -20.10 26.39
N ILE A 677 11.74 -19.72 27.45
CA ILE A 677 13.21 -19.55 27.45
C ILE A 677 13.93 -20.88 27.19
N LEU A 678 13.50 -21.97 27.84
CA LEU A 678 14.10 -23.30 27.68
C LEU A 678 13.95 -23.86 26.26
N LYS A 679 12.93 -23.42 25.51
CA LYS A 679 12.73 -23.78 24.11
C LYS A 679 13.50 -22.90 23.14
N ALA A 680 13.69 -21.61 23.44
CA ALA A 680 14.48 -20.70 22.59
C ALA A 680 15.97 -21.10 22.51
N ASN A 681 16.45 -21.90 23.47
CA ASN A 681 17.83 -22.42 23.52
C ASN A 681 17.99 -23.85 22.94
N LYS A 682 16.94 -24.41 22.32
CA LYS A 682 16.99 -25.67 21.55
C LYS A 682 16.77 -25.37 20.07
#